data_AF-A0A8D8W6F2-F1
#
_entry.id   AF-A0A8D8W6F2-F1
#
_cell.length_a   1.000
_cell.length_b   1.000
_cell.length_c   1.000
_cell.angle_alpha   90.00
_cell.angle_beta   90.00
_cell.angle_gamma   90.00
#
_symmetry.space_group_name_H-M   'P 1'
#
loop_
_entity.id
_entity.type
_entity.pdbx_description
1 polymer ?
#
loop_
_entity_poly.entity_id
_entity_poly.type
_entity_poly.pdbx_seq_one_letter_code
_entity_poly.pdbx_strand_id
1 'polypeptide(L)'
;MVQPTAKIFILPYAIAVCFVYLLGVVNFLTNLEENRCDMTFMYEFPQYTEIPISPDVDRKYRQYSLSAYSEGILTERVKQMDFFGIPVLFIPGHSGSGKQVRSLASVAFRKAVDESHLHQHFFDFFSVDFNGEYSALFGGVLEAQTQYVKHALNKILALYPPERQPPSVVIFGYSMGGMIAKGLYLQPDFNPNRISTIITLATPHQPVLLLDTYLNDYYTKVNKFWSSYAHESTSIVSIGGGNADIHVRSSLTKTNHVDICTTSSMIPAVWVGVDHQSFVWCKRLIKVLVRILFDSVDPQTRQISNSVHHRNNVLKYHLSERYGGKNYWVAQNLGSQIFSSEGSWLEFVALQDTLEYRGGVRVPTHILIKILPLASNPQHEVVAIDTLNIPGDNHWLYACSANEFDGKKKYCQVGENLSGQARYLPSIKGKHLRTYLSLDELRANKHTHVLIKIPPYDEYFKISYDIHRPRDRLSSLSIFSTLPFSSSLFSLPRPSFSLSHDRPTLVHSLVVKDMNYVWWSVRVKVTPLCDPSHPYHQSVATVRVPWCNQNSRHVIWRNTSSQTFSISLYDPKPMGVSEREDGSVLGEEQGQNDVSVTFELDSSCRYFVSVQFSLWDSLSAFIFSYTPMLLPHSAAILLFLLSYQLAELGCSGSCSMFHIALVHTGGNPLGILLEPGA
;
A
#
# COMPACT_ATOMS: atom_id res chain seq x y z
N MET A 1 29.23 -29.59 -38.80
CA MET A 1 30.39 -29.75 -37.90
C MET A 1 30.69 -28.40 -37.25
N VAL A 2 30.26 -28.20 -36.01
CA VAL A 2 30.72 -27.07 -35.18
C VAL A 2 32.14 -27.42 -34.69
N GLN A 3 33.12 -26.54 -34.94
CA GLN A 3 34.52 -26.79 -34.59
C GLN A 3 34.70 -27.14 -33.10
N PRO A 4 35.65 -28.05 -32.75
CA PRO A 4 35.92 -28.46 -31.37
C PRO A 4 36.40 -27.32 -30.45
N THR A 5 36.80 -26.18 -31.02
CA THR A 5 37.20 -24.96 -30.29
C THR A 5 36.03 -24.26 -29.60
N ALA A 6 34.81 -24.33 -30.15
CA ALA A 6 33.63 -23.71 -29.55
C ALA A 6 33.19 -24.41 -28.24
N LYS A 7 33.43 -25.73 -28.11
CA LYS A 7 33.05 -26.50 -26.92
C LYS A 7 33.86 -26.15 -25.68
N ILE A 8 35.10 -25.67 -25.84
CA ILE A 8 36.00 -25.33 -24.72
C ILE A 8 35.52 -24.09 -23.96
N PHE A 9 34.82 -23.16 -24.63
CA PHE A 9 34.34 -21.92 -24.01
C PHE A 9 32.92 -22.01 -23.43
N ILE A 10 32.13 -23.02 -23.80
CA ILE A 10 30.73 -23.17 -23.34
C ILE A 10 30.64 -23.53 -21.85
N LEU A 11 31.44 -24.51 -21.40
CA LEU A 11 31.43 -24.94 -20.00
C LEU A 11 31.86 -23.82 -19.02
N PRO A 12 32.99 -23.11 -19.21
CA PRO A 12 33.36 -22.01 -18.32
C PRO A 12 32.36 -20.85 -18.40
N TYR A 13 31.76 -20.58 -19.56
CA TYR A 13 30.70 -19.59 -19.68
C TYR A 13 29.44 -19.98 -18.89
N ALA A 14 28.98 -21.22 -19.01
CA ALA A 14 27.83 -21.71 -18.26
C ALA A 14 28.08 -21.68 -16.73
N ILE A 15 29.28 -22.09 -16.29
CA ILE A 15 29.69 -21.99 -14.89
C ILE A 15 29.66 -20.53 -14.42
N ALA A 16 30.19 -19.60 -15.22
CA ALA A 16 30.18 -18.18 -14.88
C ALA A 16 28.75 -17.62 -14.78
N VAL A 17 27.86 -17.95 -15.72
CA VAL A 17 26.45 -17.54 -15.70
C VAL A 17 25.72 -18.11 -14.47
N CYS A 18 25.90 -19.40 -14.19
CA CYS A 18 25.34 -20.04 -12.99
C CYS A 18 25.86 -19.40 -11.70
N PHE A 19 27.15 -19.06 -11.65
CA PHE A 19 27.74 -18.38 -10.50
C PHE A 19 27.14 -16.98 -10.29
N VAL A 20 27.02 -16.18 -11.36
CA VAL A 20 26.38 -14.85 -11.31
C VAL A 20 24.90 -14.97 -10.92
N TYR A 21 24.18 -15.95 -11.44
CA TYR A 21 22.80 -16.24 -11.05
C TYR A 21 22.71 -16.56 -9.54
N LEU A 22 23.56 -17.46 -9.05
CA LEU A 22 23.60 -17.81 -7.62
C LEU A 22 23.92 -16.60 -6.75
N LEU A 23 24.86 -15.74 -7.16
CA LEU A 23 25.18 -14.52 -6.43
C LEU A 23 23.98 -13.58 -6.30
N GLY A 24 23.21 -13.39 -7.38
CA GLY A 24 22.01 -12.57 -7.30
C GLY A 24 20.86 -13.18 -6.51
N VAL A 25 20.71 -14.52 -6.54
CA VAL A 25 19.77 -15.24 -5.65
C VAL A 25 20.18 -15.08 -4.19
N VAL A 26 21.46 -15.26 -3.87
CA VAL A 26 21.98 -15.06 -2.50
C VAL A 26 21.74 -13.62 -2.07
N ASN A 27 22.09 -12.63 -2.90
CA ASN A 27 21.86 -11.22 -2.59
C ASN A 27 20.37 -10.90 -2.39
N PHE A 28 19.47 -11.52 -3.17
CA PHE A 28 18.03 -11.38 -3.00
C PHE A 28 17.59 -11.88 -1.63
N LEU A 29 17.96 -13.11 -1.28
CA LEU A 29 17.56 -13.76 -0.04
C LEU A 29 18.15 -13.08 1.20
N THR A 30 19.35 -12.52 1.11
CA THR A 30 20.01 -11.84 2.24
C THR A 30 19.59 -10.38 2.41
N ASN A 31 19.08 -9.72 1.36
CA ASN A 31 18.63 -8.32 1.42
C ASN A 31 17.10 -8.18 1.35
N LEU A 32 16.36 -9.22 1.71
CA LEU A 32 14.92 -9.11 1.89
C LEU A 32 14.61 -8.06 2.95
N GLU A 33 13.54 -7.29 2.73
CA GLU A 33 13.07 -6.35 3.72
C GLU A 33 12.70 -7.12 5.00
N GLU A 34 13.31 -6.74 6.13
CA GLU A 34 12.97 -7.34 7.41
C GLU A 34 11.50 -7.11 7.74
N ASN A 35 10.84 -8.16 8.25
CA ASN A 35 9.46 -8.05 8.71
C ASN A 35 9.41 -7.17 9.97
N ARG A 36 8.86 -5.96 9.82
CA ARG A 36 8.68 -4.98 10.91
C ARG A 36 7.27 -5.00 11.50
N CYS A 37 6.46 -6.02 11.20
CA CYS A 37 5.12 -6.16 11.76
C CYS A 37 5.15 -6.69 13.18
N ASP A 38 4.53 -5.93 14.08
CA ASP A 38 4.22 -6.40 15.42
C ASP A 38 3.14 -7.49 15.36
N MET A 39 3.34 -8.58 16.09
CA MET A 39 2.37 -9.68 16.17
C MET A 39 1.08 -9.26 16.88
N THR A 40 -0.07 -9.68 16.37
CA THR A 40 -1.33 -9.70 17.14
C THR A 40 -1.41 -10.95 18.01
N PHE A 41 -1.99 -10.81 19.18
CA PHE A 41 -2.32 -11.94 20.05
C PHE A 41 -3.82 -11.99 20.24
N MET A 42 -4.36 -13.21 20.32
CA MET A 42 -5.75 -13.41 20.64
C MET A 42 -6.01 -12.91 22.06
N TYR A 43 -7.17 -12.28 22.26
CA TYR A 43 -7.60 -11.72 23.53
C TYR A 43 -7.94 -12.85 24.51
N GLU A 44 -8.63 -13.88 24.03
CA GLU A 44 -8.92 -15.13 24.74
C GLU A 44 -8.65 -16.36 23.84
N PHE A 45 -8.95 -17.57 24.34
CA PHE A 45 -8.69 -18.80 23.62
C PHE A 45 -9.61 -18.94 22.38
N PRO A 46 -9.05 -19.10 21.17
CA PRO A 46 -9.84 -19.15 19.94
C PRO A 46 -10.59 -20.48 19.79
N GLN A 47 -11.87 -20.41 19.44
CA GLN A 47 -12.73 -21.56 19.15
C GLN A 47 -13.28 -21.46 17.74
N TYR A 48 -13.32 -22.59 17.03
CA TYR A 48 -13.86 -22.71 15.68
C TYR A 48 -15.02 -23.71 15.70
N THR A 49 -16.23 -23.22 15.50
CA THR A 49 -17.44 -24.05 15.44
C THR A 49 -17.80 -24.30 13.99
N GLU A 50 -17.79 -25.56 13.57
CA GLU A 50 -18.17 -25.95 12.21
C GLU A 50 -19.68 -25.77 11.98
N ILE A 51 -20.03 -25.23 10.82
CA ILE A 51 -21.40 -24.91 10.42
C ILE A 51 -21.77 -25.78 9.21
N PRO A 52 -22.68 -26.75 9.36
CA PRO A 52 -23.16 -27.54 8.24
C PRO A 52 -24.01 -26.66 7.31
N ILE A 53 -23.76 -26.70 6.00
CA ILE A 53 -24.50 -25.90 5.04
C ILE A 53 -25.83 -26.61 4.74
N SER A 54 -25.74 -27.81 4.18
CA SER A 54 -26.86 -28.69 3.89
C SER A 54 -26.33 -30.08 3.51
N PRO A 55 -27.08 -31.17 3.74
CA PRO A 55 -26.60 -32.53 3.46
C PRO A 55 -26.07 -32.73 2.03
N ASP A 56 -26.70 -32.09 1.03
CA ASP A 56 -26.28 -32.21 -0.37
C ASP A 56 -25.00 -31.44 -0.68
N VAL A 57 -24.88 -30.21 -0.17
CA VAL A 57 -23.67 -29.39 -0.35
C VAL A 57 -22.50 -30.00 0.40
N ASP A 58 -22.70 -30.38 1.66
CA ASP A 58 -21.65 -30.97 2.50
C ASP A 58 -21.18 -32.31 1.91
N ARG A 59 -22.09 -33.08 1.29
CA ARG A 59 -21.74 -34.31 0.56
C ARG A 59 -20.98 -34.06 -0.74
N LYS A 60 -21.28 -32.97 -1.46
CA LYS A 60 -20.63 -32.60 -2.73
C LYS A 60 -19.25 -31.98 -2.51
N TYR A 61 -19.09 -31.20 -1.44
CA TYR A 61 -17.87 -30.47 -1.10
C TYR A 61 -17.30 -30.93 0.25
N ARG A 62 -17.15 -32.24 0.45
CA ARG A 62 -16.72 -32.84 1.74
C ARG A 62 -15.34 -32.37 2.21
N GLN A 63 -14.52 -31.90 1.28
CA GLN A 63 -13.20 -31.37 1.55
C GLN A 63 -13.24 -29.90 2.02
N TYR A 64 -14.36 -29.21 1.89
CA TYR A 64 -14.51 -27.83 2.33
C TYR A 64 -15.36 -27.75 3.60
N SER A 65 -15.06 -26.78 4.44
CA SER A 65 -15.83 -26.53 5.65
C SER A 65 -16.09 -25.04 5.84
N LEU A 66 -17.20 -24.73 6.51
CA LEU A 66 -17.54 -23.39 6.99
C LEU A 66 -17.45 -23.42 8.51
N SER A 67 -16.78 -22.44 9.11
CA SER A 67 -16.66 -22.33 10.56
C SER A 67 -16.96 -20.91 11.03
N ALA A 68 -17.51 -20.78 12.23
CA ALA A 68 -17.57 -19.52 12.97
C ALA A 68 -16.47 -19.45 14.02
N TYR A 69 -15.78 -18.31 14.07
CA TYR A 69 -14.79 -18.00 15.08
C TYR A 69 -15.46 -17.38 16.32
N SER A 70 -15.06 -17.81 17.51
CA SER A 70 -15.53 -17.24 18.76
C SER A 70 -14.47 -17.31 19.86
N GLU A 71 -14.63 -16.46 20.86
CA GLU A 71 -13.78 -16.38 22.05
C GLU A 71 -14.67 -16.19 23.29
N GLY A 72 -14.24 -16.72 24.42
CA GLY A 72 -14.85 -16.46 25.72
C GLY A 72 -16.36 -16.72 25.75
N ILE A 73 -17.09 -15.72 26.27
CA ILE A 73 -18.54 -15.75 26.48
C ILE A 73 -19.37 -15.96 25.21
N LEU A 74 -18.83 -15.66 24.03
CA LEU A 74 -19.56 -15.84 22.76
C LEU A 74 -19.56 -17.30 22.29
N THR A 75 -18.61 -18.11 22.77
CA THR A 75 -18.41 -19.49 22.32
C THR A 75 -19.67 -20.35 22.46
N GLU A 76 -20.34 -20.28 23.60
CA GLU A 76 -21.53 -21.11 23.85
C GLU A 76 -22.72 -20.73 22.97
N ARG A 77 -22.87 -19.43 22.63
CA ARG A 77 -23.90 -18.98 21.69
C ARG A 77 -23.62 -19.44 20.27
N VAL A 78 -22.37 -19.31 19.82
CA VAL A 78 -21.95 -19.76 18.49
C VAL A 78 -22.13 -21.26 18.32
N LYS A 79 -21.84 -22.07 19.35
CA LYS A 79 -22.14 -23.52 19.35
C LYS A 79 -23.64 -23.83 19.20
N GLN A 80 -24.50 -22.97 19.72
CA GLN A 80 -25.96 -23.07 19.59
C GLN A 80 -26.48 -22.46 18.28
N MET A 81 -25.59 -21.99 17.39
CA MET A 81 -25.92 -21.28 16.15
C MET A 81 -26.74 -19.99 16.39
N ASP A 82 -26.57 -19.36 17.56
CA ASP A 82 -27.21 -18.09 17.91
C ASP A 82 -26.30 -16.91 17.53
N PHE A 83 -26.62 -16.27 16.41
CA PHE A 83 -25.87 -15.13 15.85
C PHE A 83 -26.71 -13.85 15.87
N PHE A 84 -26.09 -12.73 16.20
CA PHE A 84 -26.77 -11.44 16.41
C PHE A 84 -25.98 -10.22 15.94
N GLY A 85 -24.72 -10.41 15.53
CA GLY A 85 -23.82 -9.37 15.10
C GLY A 85 -23.89 -9.10 13.59
N ILE A 86 -22.81 -8.51 13.09
CA ILE A 86 -22.61 -8.21 11.68
C ILE A 86 -21.80 -9.35 11.05
N PRO A 87 -22.31 -10.05 10.02
CA PRO A 87 -21.59 -11.16 9.41
C PRO A 87 -20.37 -10.68 8.63
N VAL A 88 -19.21 -11.28 8.93
CA VAL A 88 -17.96 -11.10 8.19
C VAL A 88 -17.47 -12.45 7.70
N LEU A 89 -17.23 -12.60 6.41
CA LEU A 89 -16.73 -13.82 5.79
C LEU A 89 -15.26 -13.67 5.39
N PHE A 90 -14.39 -14.52 5.93
CA PHE A 90 -13.00 -14.63 5.53
C PHE A 90 -12.79 -15.80 4.56
N ILE A 91 -12.16 -15.51 3.42
CA ILE A 91 -11.83 -16.48 2.39
C ILE A 91 -10.29 -16.62 2.32
N PRO A 92 -9.73 -17.78 2.67
CA PRO A 92 -8.28 -17.99 2.67
C PRO A 92 -7.73 -18.12 1.24
N GLY A 93 -6.40 -18.04 1.16
CA GLY A 93 -5.66 -18.18 -0.09
C GLY A 93 -5.07 -19.56 -0.33
N HIS A 94 -4.10 -19.61 -1.24
CA HIS A 94 -3.32 -20.79 -1.58
C HIS A 94 -2.71 -21.47 -0.35
N SER A 95 -2.96 -22.78 -0.19
CA SER A 95 -2.48 -23.57 0.96
C SER A 95 -2.82 -22.96 2.33
N GLY A 96 -3.85 -22.10 2.38
CA GLY A 96 -4.31 -21.42 3.58
C GLY A 96 -5.38 -22.20 4.33
N SER A 97 -5.73 -21.71 5.52
CA SER A 97 -6.82 -22.24 6.34
C SER A 97 -7.69 -21.08 6.82
N GLY A 98 -8.96 -21.37 7.08
CA GLY A 98 -9.90 -20.43 7.68
C GLY A 98 -9.45 -19.90 9.06
N LYS A 99 -8.47 -20.57 9.70
CA LYS A 99 -7.86 -20.14 10.98
C LYS A 99 -7.07 -18.85 10.90
N GLN A 100 -6.74 -18.38 9.69
CA GLN A 100 -6.05 -17.10 9.48
C GLN A 100 -6.90 -15.89 9.93
N VAL A 101 -8.22 -16.04 10.06
CA VAL A 101 -9.12 -14.96 10.51
C VAL A 101 -8.90 -14.51 11.95
N ARG A 102 -8.25 -15.34 12.79
CA ARG A 102 -8.15 -15.16 14.26
C ARG A 102 -7.75 -13.77 14.71
N SER A 103 -6.76 -13.17 14.06
CA SER A 103 -6.22 -11.87 14.46
C SER A 103 -7.24 -10.76 14.25
N LEU A 104 -7.92 -10.80 13.10
CA LEU A 104 -8.96 -9.84 12.75
C LEU A 104 -10.16 -9.98 13.70
N ALA A 105 -10.62 -11.22 13.90
CA ALA A 105 -11.75 -11.51 14.76
C ALA A 105 -11.49 -11.16 16.22
N SER A 106 -10.31 -11.52 16.75
CA SER A 106 -9.96 -11.25 18.15
C SER A 106 -9.80 -9.76 18.45
N VAL A 107 -9.15 -9.00 17.55
CA VAL A 107 -9.01 -7.54 17.71
C VAL A 107 -10.37 -6.84 17.62
N ALA A 108 -11.25 -7.30 16.74
CA ALA A 108 -12.63 -6.79 16.66
C ALA A 108 -13.44 -7.12 17.91
N PHE A 109 -13.36 -8.37 18.40
CA PHE A 109 -14.03 -8.80 19.63
C PHE A 109 -13.58 -7.97 20.83
N ARG A 110 -12.27 -7.85 21.04
CA ARG A 110 -11.72 -7.02 22.12
C ARG A 110 -12.20 -5.58 22.04
N LYS A 111 -12.21 -4.98 20.85
CA LYS A 111 -12.72 -3.60 20.67
C LYS A 111 -14.20 -3.50 21.02
N ALA A 112 -15.02 -4.47 20.61
CA ALA A 112 -16.45 -4.51 20.96
C ALA A 112 -16.68 -4.61 22.47
N VAL A 113 -15.88 -5.42 23.17
CA VAL A 113 -15.93 -5.55 24.64
C VAL A 113 -15.48 -4.27 25.35
N ASP A 114 -14.33 -3.72 24.95
CA ASP A 114 -13.75 -2.50 25.53
C ASP A 114 -14.68 -1.27 25.32
N GLU A 115 -15.43 -1.23 24.22
CA GLU A 115 -16.33 -0.11 23.85
C GLU A 115 -17.82 -0.40 24.15
N SER A 116 -18.11 -1.43 24.95
CA SER A 116 -19.48 -1.90 25.24
C SER A 116 -20.43 -0.84 25.83
N HIS A 117 -19.92 0.27 26.37
CA HIS A 117 -20.72 1.42 26.80
C HIS A 117 -21.09 2.41 25.69
N LEU A 118 -20.41 2.40 24.53
CA LEU A 118 -20.52 3.40 23.46
C LEU A 118 -20.93 2.82 22.09
N HIS A 119 -20.62 1.55 21.80
CA HIS A 119 -20.89 0.92 20.50
C HIS A 119 -21.28 -0.57 20.66
N GLN A 120 -22.58 -0.86 20.65
CA GLN A 120 -23.13 -2.22 20.82
C GLN A 120 -22.99 -3.11 19.56
N HIS A 121 -21.87 -3.04 18.84
CA HIS A 121 -21.71 -3.71 17.55
C HIS A 121 -20.70 -4.85 17.65
N PHE A 122 -21.21 -6.09 17.67
CA PHE A 122 -20.41 -7.30 17.53
C PHE A 122 -20.33 -7.70 16.06
N PHE A 123 -19.22 -8.31 15.68
CA PHE A 123 -19.00 -8.88 14.35
C PHE A 123 -18.90 -10.38 14.49
N ASP A 124 -19.74 -11.09 13.75
CA ASP A 124 -19.76 -12.55 13.71
C ASP A 124 -18.85 -13.00 12.57
N PHE A 125 -17.67 -13.51 12.92
CA PHE A 125 -16.65 -13.91 11.95
C PHE A 125 -16.84 -15.36 11.51
N PHE A 126 -17.08 -15.53 10.22
CA PHE A 126 -17.12 -16.80 9.54
C PHE A 126 -15.86 -16.97 8.69
N SER A 127 -15.38 -18.19 8.54
CA SER A 127 -14.30 -18.50 7.61
C SER A 127 -14.56 -19.81 6.89
N VAL A 128 -14.16 -19.85 5.62
CA VAL A 128 -14.15 -21.07 4.82
C VAL A 128 -12.78 -21.72 4.95
N ASP A 129 -12.74 -23.05 4.96
CA ASP A 129 -11.51 -23.83 4.81
C ASP A 129 -11.59 -24.65 3.52
N PHE A 130 -10.57 -24.51 2.66
CA PHE A 130 -10.46 -25.24 1.40
C PHE A 130 -9.55 -26.46 1.48
N ASN A 131 -9.26 -26.96 2.69
CA ASN A 131 -8.36 -28.08 2.95
C ASN A 131 -6.97 -27.88 2.34
N GLY A 132 -6.48 -26.63 2.37
CA GLY A 132 -5.13 -26.28 1.91
C GLY A 132 -4.87 -26.51 0.42
N GLU A 133 -5.90 -26.52 -0.44
CA GLU A 133 -5.71 -26.67 -1.88
C GLU A 133 -4.80 -25.59 -2.49
N TYR A 134 -3.97 -25.99 -3.46
CA TYR A 134 -2.97 -25.14 -4.10
C TYR A 134 -3.55 -24.24 -5.21
N SER A 135 -4.53 -23.40 -4.86
CA SER A 135 -5.33 -22.61 -5.82
C SER A 135 -4.54 -21.63 -6.69
N ALA A 136 -3.36 -21.17 -6.24
CA ALA A 136 -2.46 -20.34 -7.05
C ALA A 136 -1.67 -21.12 -8.13
N LEU A 137 -1.57 -22.44 -8.00
CA LEU A 137 -0.80 -23.30 -8.93
C LEU A 137 -1.68 -24.13 -9.86
N PHE A 138 -2.94 -24.37 -9.47
CA PHE A 138 -3.89 -25.14 -10.26
C PHE A 138 -5.27 -24.48 -10.25
N GLY A 139 -5.73 -24.02 -11.42
CA GLY A 139 -7.00 -23.32 -11.57
C GLY A 139 -8.24 -24.21 -11.48
N GLY A 140 -8.10 -25.52 -11.62
CA GLY A 140 -9.24 -26.45 -11.66
C GLY A 140 -10.09 -26.50 -10.37
N VAL A 141 -9.57 -26.01 -9.25
CA VAL A 141 -10.31 -25.93 -7.97
C VAL A 141 -11.10 -24.63 -7.81
N LEU A 142 -10.77 -23.56 -8.55
CA LEU A 142 -11.28 -22.22 -8.29
C LEU A 142 -12.80 -22.10 -8.46
N GLU A 143 -13.35 -22.80 -9.44
CA GLU A 143 -14.81 -22.81 -9.68
C GLU A 143 -15.54 -23.53 -8.54
N ALA A 144 -15.03 -24.67 -8.08
CA ALA A 144 -15.61 -25.41 -6.96
C ALA A 144 -15.54 -24.61 -5.65
N GLN A 145 -14.42 -23.95 -5.40
CA GLN A 145 -14.24 -23.05 -4.25
C GLN A 145 -15.22 -21.87 -4.31
N THR A 146 -15.40 -21.26 -5.48
CA THR A 146 -16.35 -20.14 -5.68
C THR A 146 -17.80 -20.57 -5.44
N GLN A 147 -18.20 -21.73 -5.97
CA GLN A 147 -19.53 -22.29 -5.74
C GLN A 147 -19.77 -22.61 -4.26
N TYR A 148 -18.78 -23.19 -3.58
CA TYR A 148 -18.87 -23.45 -2.14
C TYR A 148 -19.03 -22.18 -1.33
N VAL A 149 -18.27 -21.12 -1.63
CA VAL A 149 -18.40 -19.81 -0.97
C VAL A 149 -19.79 -19.20 -1.20
N LYS A 150 -20.38 -19.34 -2.39
CA LYS A 150 -21.77 -18.91 -2.64
C LYS A 150 -22.75 -19.64 -1.70
N HIS A 151 -22.60 -20.96 -1.55
CA HIS A 151 -23.43 -21.74 -0.63
C HIS A 151 -23.22 -21.31 0.84
N ALA A 152 -21.96 -21.07 1.24
CA ALA A 152 -21.62 -20.58 2.57
C ALA A 152 -22.24 -19.20 2.84
N LEU A 153 -22.18 -18.28 1.88
CA LEU A 153 -22.80 -16.94 2.01
C LEU A 153 -24.31 -17.03 2.26
N ASN A 154 -25.00 -17.86 1.47
CA ASN A 154 -26.44 -18.08 1.64
C ASN A 154 -26.76 -18.71 3.00
N LYS A 155 -25.94 -19.66 3.45
CA LYS A 155 -26.07 -20.28 4.77
C LYS A 155 -25.88 -19.26 5.89
N ILE A 156 -24.84 -18.43 5.82
CA ILE A 156 -24.55 -17.41 6.84
C ILE A 156 -25.75 -16.50 7.05
N LEU A 157 -26.31 -15.96 5.96
CA LEU A 157 -27.49 -15.07 6.05
C LEU A 157 -28.73 -15.79 6.61
N ALA A 158 -28.86 -17.10 6.37
CA ALA A 158 -29.96 -17.91 6.89
C ALA A 158 -29.82 -18.31 8.37
N LEU A 159 -28.65 -18.11 8.99
CA LEU A 159 -28.45 -18.37 10.43
C LEU A 159 -29.09 -17.29 11.32
N TYR A 160 -29.39 -16.12 10.76
CA TYR A 160 -29.94 -15.00 11.52
C TYR A 160 -31.47 -15.04 11.53
N PRO A 161 -32.10 -14.60 12.64
CA PRO A 161 -33.56 -14.57 12.74
C PRO A 161 -34.17 -13.58 11.73
N PRO A 162 -35.36 -13.85 11.16
CA PRO A 162 -35.97 -13.01 10.13
C PRO A 162 -36.13 -11.55 10.54
N GLU A 163 -36.40 -11.27 11.81
CA GLU A 163 -36.62 -9.92 12.33
C GLU A 163 -35.34 -9.08 12.38
N ARG A 164 -34.16 -9.71 12.36
CA ARG A 164 -32.85 -9.06 12.43
C ARG A 164 -31.88 -9.60 11.37
N GLN A 165 -32.42 -10.13 10.28
CA GLN A 165 -31.59 -10.72 9.24
C GLN A 165 -30.69 -9.62 8.62
N PRO A 166 -29.37 -9.78 8.63
CA PRO A 166 -28.46 -8.81 8.04
C PRO A 166 -28.71 -8.74 6.52
N PRO A 167 -28.71 -7.54 5.92
CA PRO A 167 -28.98 -7.39 4.49
C PRO A 167 -27.83 -7.95 3.64
N SER A 168 -26.61 -7.89 4.15
CA SER A 168 -25.38 -8.17 3.42
C SER A 168 -24.25 -8.64 4.35
N VAL A 169 -23.15 -9.13 3.74
CA VAL A 169 -21.95 -9.64 4.41
C VAL A 169 -20.72 -8.83 3.98
N VAL A 170 -19.78 -8.61 4.90
CA VAL A 170 -18.44 -8.08 4.56
C VAL A 170 -17.51 -9.23 4.23
N ILE A 171 -16.78 -9.16 3.11
CA ILE A 171 -15.84 -10.20 2.70
C ILE A 171 -14.39 -9.71 2.85
N PHE A 172 -13.55 -10.52 3.51
CA PHE A 172 -12.10 -10.42 3.45
C PHE A 172 -11.55 -11.56 2.61
N GLY A 173 -10.98 -11.23 1.45
CA GLY A 173 -10.32 -12.19 0.58
C GLY A 173 -8.81 -12.07 0.71
N TYR A 174 -8.14 -13.10 1.21
CA TYR A 174 -6.68 -13.12 1.34
C TYR A 174 -6.04 -13.91 0.20
N SER A 175 -5.05 -13.32 -0.47
CA SER A 175 -4.36 -13.93 -1.61
C SER A 175 -5.39 -14.38 -2.66
N MET A 176 -5.39 -15.66 -3.08
CA MET A 176 -6.38 -16.22 -4.00
C MET A 176 -7.84 -16.08 -3.54
N GLY A 177 -8.09 -15.95 -2.23
CA GLY A 177 -9.43 -15.73 -1.67
C GLY A 177 -10.11 -14.45 -2.17
N GLY A 178 -9.34 -13.41 -2.53
CA GLY A 178 -9.89 -12.21 -3.16
C GLY A 178 -10.35 -12.44 -4.61
N MET A 179 -9.68 -13.31 -5.36
CA MET A 179 -10.13 -13.71 -6.69
C MET A 179 -11.40 -14.56 -6.61
N ILE A 180 -11.50 -15.44 -5.60
CA ILE A 180 -12.72 -16.21 -5.32
C ILE A 180 -13.89 -15.29 -4.95
N ALA A 181 -13.64 -14.28 -4.09
CA ALA A 181 -14.64 -13.27 -3.74
C ALA A 181 -15.17 -12.53 -4.97
N LYS A 182 -14.28 -12.10 -5.86
CA LYS A 182 -14.63 -11.48 -7.15
C LYS A 182 -15.37 -12.44 -8.08
N GLY A 183 -15.00 -13.72 -8.06
CA GLY A 183 -15.64 -14.78 -8.85
C GLY A 183 -17.08 -15.08 -8.47
N LEU A 184 -17.53 -14.72 -7.25
CA LEU A 184 -18.93 -14.89 -6.82
C LEU A 184 -19.93 -14.22 -7.78
N TYR A 185 -19.54 -13.10 -8.38
CA TYR A 185 -20.40 -12.33 -9.29
C TYR A 185 -20.60 -13.01 -10.65
N LEU A 186 -19.80 -14.04 -10.97
CA LEU A 186 -20.01 -14.88 -12.15
C LEU A 186 -21.03 -15.99 -11.92
N GLN A 187 -21.37 -16.28 -10.65
CA GLN A 187 -22.24 -17.39 -10.33
C GLN A 187 -23.68 -17.10 -10.76
N PRO A 188 -24.41 -18.09 -11.33
CA PRO A 188 -25.80 -17.89 -11.74
C PRO A 188 -26.65 -17.51 -10.52
N ASP A 189 -27.63 -16.64 -10.71
CA ASP A 189 -28.55 -16.18 -9.65
C ASP A 189 -27.86 -15.56 -8.42
N PHE A 190 -26.63 -15.07 -8.57
CA PHE A 190 -25.95 -14.33 -7.51
C PHE A 190 -26.53 -12.93 -7.38
N ASN A 191 -26.88 -12.51 -6.16
CA ASN A 191 -27.36 -11.16 -5.87
C ASN A 191 -26.21 -10.30 -5.31
N PRO A 192 -25.69 -9.31 -6.06
CA PRO A 192 -24.63 -8.41 -5.61
C PRO A 192 -24.93 -7.69 -4.29
N ASN A 193 -26.20 -7.39 -4.01
CA ASN A 193 -26.59 -6.64 -2.81
C ASN A 193 -26.41 -7.43 -1.51
N ARG A 194 -26.09 -8.73 -1.59
CA ARG A 194 -25.72 -9.56 -0.44
C ARG A 194 -24.29 -9.30 0.05
N ILE A 195 -23.50 -8.49 -0.66
CA ILE A 195 -22.15 -8.09 -0.24
C ILE A 195 -22.07 -6.57 -0.16
N SER A 196 -21.78 -6.05 1.04
CA SER A 196 -21.60 -4.60 1.25
C SER A 196 -20.20 -4.13 0.89
N THR A 197 -19.18 -4.92 1.26
CA THR A 197 -17.78 -4.53 1.16
C THR A 197 -16.89 -5.75 0.88
N ILE A 198 -15.95 -5.63 -0.04
CA ILE A 198 -14.89 -6.61 -0.32
C ILE A 198 -13.53 -5.97 -0.04
N ILE A 199 -12.77 -6.54 0.89
CA ILE A 199 -11.40 -6.14 1.19
C ILE A 199 -10.47 -7.26 0.75
N THR A 200 -9.73 -7.01 -0.32
CA THR A 200 -8.73 -7.94 -0.83
C THR A 200 -7.36 -7.62 -0.24
N LEU A 201 -6.69 -8.65 0.32
CA LEU A 201 -5.41 -8.56 1.00
C LEU A 201 -4.39 -9.40 0.25
N ALA A 202 -3.34 -8.78 -0.29
CA ALA A 202 -2.32 -9.45 -1.09
C ALA A 202 -2.87 -10.29 -2.26
N THR A 203 -4.03 -9.90 -2.81
CA THR A 203 -4.67 -10.64 -3.89
C THR A 203 -4.00 -10.35 -5.23
N PRO A 204 -3.50 -11.39 -5.93
CA PRO A 204 -3.07 -11.24 -7.32
C PRO A 204 -4.30 -11.11 -8.22
N HIS A 205 -4.60 -9.92 -8.72
CA HIS A 205 -5.68 -9.69 -9.71
C HIS A 205 -5.29 -10.15 -11.13
N GLN A 206 -4.03 -10.49 -11.32
CA GLN A 206 -3.47 -11.21 -12.46
C GLN A 206 -2.63 -12.38 -11.95
N PRO A 207 -2.58 -13.53 -12.66
CA PRO A 207 -1.86 -14.71 -12.18
C PRO A 207 -0.38 -14.42 -11.90
N VAL A 208 0.13 -14.89 -10.75
CA VAL A 208 1.57 -14.83 -10.45
C VAL A 208 2.37 -15.71 -11.43
N LEU A 209 1.86 -16.91 -11.66
CA LEU A 209 2.32 -17.86 -12.66
C LEU A 209 1.09 -18.39 -13.40
N LEU A 210 1.19 -18.50 -14.73
CA LEU A 210 0.15 -19.09 -15.55
C LEU A 210 0.53 -20.53 -15.91
N LEU A 211 0.11 -21.49 -15.06
CA LEU A 211 0.54 -22.89 -15.16
C LEU A 211 -0.46 -23.79 -15.91
N ASP A 212 -1.72 -23.38 -16.02
CA ASP A 212 -2.77 -24.15 -16.68
C ASP A 212 -3.85 -23.26 -17.31
N THR A 213 -4.63 -23.83 -18.22
CA THR A 213 -5.70 -23.12 -18.94
C THR A 213 -6.90 -22.80 -18.05
N TYR A 214 -7.21 -23.61 -17.04
CA TYR A 214 -8.31 -23.34 -16.11
C TYR A 214 -8.03 -22.06 -15.31
N LEU A 215 -6.79 -21.86 -14.88
CA LEU A 215 -6.35 -20.65 -14.19
C LEU A 215 -6.50 -19.43 -15.11
N ASN A 216 -6.00 -19.53 -16.34
CA ASN A 216 -6.15 -18.48 -17.34
C ASN A 216 -7.63 -18.13 -17.59
N ASP A 217 -8.46 -19.14 -17.80
CA ASP A 217 -9.88 -18.98 -18.09
C ASP A 217 -10.63 -18.35 -16.92
N TYR A 218 -10.33 -18.77 -15.69
CA TYR A 218 -10.94 -18.20 -14.49
C TYR A 218 -10.61 -16.70 -14.34
N TYR A 219 -9.32 -16.35 -14.40
CA TYR A 219 -8.89 -14.94 -14.33
C TYR A 219 -9.46 -14.11 -15.49
N THR A 220 -9.46 -14.65 -16.70
CA THR A 220 -10.02 -13.97 -17.88
C THR A 220 -11.50 -13.69 -17.70
N LYS A 221 -12.30 -14.67 -17.25
CA LYS A 221 -13.73 -14.50 -16.99
C LYS A 221 -13.98 -13.45 -15.91
N VAL A 222 -13.27 -13.54 -14.77
CA VAL A 222 -13.42 -12.60 -13.65
C VAL A 222 -13.06 -11.19 -14.10
N ASN A 223 -11.87 -10.98 -14.67
CA ASN A 223 -11.43 -9.64 -15.06
C ASN A 223 -12.29 -9.05 -16.18
N LYS A 224 -12.73 -9.85 -17.15
CA LYS A 224 -13.66 -9.39 -18.20
C LYS A 224 -14.98 -8.90 -17.62
N PHE A 225 -15.57 -9.64 -16.68
CA PHE A 225 -16.80 -9.21 -16.00
C PHE A 225 -16.58 -7.90 -15.23
N TRP A 226 -15.54 -7.84 -14.40
CA TRP A 226 -15.26 -6.67 -13.57
C TRP A 226 -14.81 -5.44 -14.36
N SER A 227 -14.29 -5.60 -15.58
CA SER A 227 -13.99 -4.48 -16.46
C SER A 227 -15.23 -3.79 -17.01
N SER A 228 -16.36 -4.51 -17.13
CA SER A 228 -17.63 -3.97 -17.62
C SER A 228 -18.66 -3.71 -16.53
N TYR A 229 -18.47 -4.29 -15.34
CA TYR A 229 -19.40 -4.19 -14.23
C TYR A 229 -19.15 -2.92 -13.42
N ALA A 230 -20.12 -2.01 -13.40
CA ALA A 230 -20.11 -0.87 -12.49
C ALA A 230 -20.71 -1.30 -11.14
N HIS A 231 -19.87 -1.49 -10.13
CA HIS A 231 -20.33 -1.86 -8.78
C HIS A 231 -20.95 -0.66 -8.06
N GLU A 232 -22.27 -0.52 -8.15
CA GLU A 232 -22.98 0.58 -7.48
C GLU A 232 -23.34 0.29 -6.01
N SER A 233 -23.40 -0.97 -5.60
CA SER A 233 -23.87 -1.38 -4.26
C SER A 233 -22.78 -1.92 -3.33
N THR A 234 -21.61 -2.28 -3.86
CA THR A 234 -20.50 -2.90 -3.10
C THR A 234 -19.27 -2.01 -3.09
N SER A 235 -18.66 -1.80 -1.93
CA SER A 235 -17.37 -1.10 -1.81
C SER A 235 -16.21 -2.07 -1.93
N ILE A 236 -15.20 -1.80 -2.76
CA ILE A 236 -14.11 -2.76 -3.03
C ILE A 236 -12.75 -2.11 -2.82
N VAL A 237 -11.87 -2.79 -2.09
CA VAL A 237 -10.51 -2.33 -1.80
C VAL A 237 -9.47 -3.40 -2.11
N SER A 238 -8.33 -2.96 -2.65
CA SER A 238 -7.12 -3.77 -2.82
C SER A 238 -5.96 -3.23 -1.99
N ILE A 239 -5.40 -4.08 -1.11
CA ILE A 239 -4.24 -3.75 -0.28
C ILE A 239 -3.09 -4.71 -0.63
N GLY A 240 -2.03 -4.17 -1.23
CA GLY A 240 -0.80 -4.91 -1.56
C GLY A 240 0.30 -4.80 -0.50
N GLY A 241 1.22 -5.77 -0.46
CA GLY A 241 2.30 -5.81 0.54
C GLY A 241 3.43 -4.80 0.31
N GLY A 242 3.52 -4.25 -0.90
CA GLY A 242 4.72 -3.51 -1.31
C GLY A 242 5.85 -4.48 -1.65
N ASN A 243 7.09 -4.04 -1.44
CA ASN A 243 8.29 -4.82 -1.74
C ASN A 243 8.54 -5.96 -0.74
N ALA A 244 7.88 -5.91 0.43
CA ALA A 244 7.95 -6.96 1.45
C ALA A 244 7.20 -8.24 1.04
N ASP A 245 6.20 -8.16 0.15
CA ASP A 245 5.50 -9.34 -0.37
C ASP A 245 6.21 -9.89 -1.61
N ILE A 246 7.05 -10.90 -1.36
CA ILE A 246 7.79 -11.59 -2.42
C ILE A 246 6.97 -12.66 -3.16
N HIS A 247 5.79 -13.03 -2.65
CA HIS A 247 4.92 -14.01 -3.32
C HIS A 247 4.05 -13.33 -4.37
N VAL A 248 3.53 -12.14 -4.06
CA VAL A 248 2.66 -11.37 -4.93
C VAL A 248 3.23 -9.97 -5.13
N ARG A 249 3.82 -9.75 -6.31
CA ARG A 249 4.34 -8.44 -6.72
C ARG A 249 3.25 -7.38 -6.64
N SER A 250 3.65 -6.16 -6.26
CA SER A 250 2.71 -5.05 -6.07
C SER A 250 1.91 -4.69 -7.33
N SER A 251 2.47 -4.87 -8.53
CA SER A 251 1.77 -4.69 -9.80
C SER A 251 0.57 -5.62 -9.96
N LEU A 252 0.68 -6.86 -9.49
CA LEU A 252 -0.41 -7.85 -9.56
C LEU A 252 -1.53 -7.54 -8.58
N THR A 253 -1.25 -6.79 -7.51
CA THR A 253 -2.28 -6.32 -6.55
C THR A 253 -3.00 -5.05 -7.04
N LYS A 254 -2.47 -4.38 -8.07
CA LYS A 254 -3.08 -3.21 -8.68
C LYS A 254 -4.20 -3.63 -9.64
N THR A 255 -5.36 -2.99 -9.52
CA THR A 255 -6.47 -3.24 -10.44
C THR A 255 -7.37 -2.01 -10.53
N ASN A 256 -8.02 -1.81 -11.68
CA ASN A 256 -8.99 -0.73 -11.88
C ASN A 256 -10.41 -1.13 -11.47
N HIS A 257 -10.59 -2.37 -10.98
CA HIS A 257 -11.88 -2.92 -10.54
C HIS A 257 -12.26 -2.53 -9.10
N VAL A 258 -11.48 -1.67 -8.43
CA VAL A 258 -11.66 -1.32 -7.01
C VAL A 258 -11.80 0.18 -6.82
N ASP A 259 -12.43 0.59 -5.72
CA ASP A 259 -12.58 2.00 -5.35
C ASP A 259 -11.26 2.57 -4.81
N ILE A 260 -10.51 1.75 -4.08
CA ILE A 260 -9.23 2.14 -3.47
C ILE A 260 -8.21 1.02 -3.68
N CYS A 261 -7.04 1.41 -4.19
CA CYS A 261 -5.88 0.54 -4.33
C CYS A 261 -4.69 1.20 -3.62
N THR A 262 -4.10 0.50 -2.64
CA THR A 262 -2.98 1.03 -1.85
C THR A 262 -2.01 -0.08 -1.45
N THR A 263 -0.83 0.28 -0.95
CA THR A 263 0.10 -0.66 -0.30
C THR A 263 0.05 -0.48 1.21
N SER A 264 0.32 -1.55 1.94
CA SER A 264 0.31 -1.56 3.41
C SER A 264 1.22 -0.49 4.02
N SER A 265 2.38 -0.22 3.41
CA SER A 265 3.29 0.84 3.87
C SER A 265 2.78 2.26 3.62
N MET A 266 1.87 2.46 2.66
CA MET A 266 1.21 3.76 2.41
C MET A 266 0.05 4.04 3.35
N ILE A 267 -0.55 3.01 3.95
CA ILE A 267 -1.69 3.17 4.85
C ILE A 267 -1.28 4.01 6.08
N PRO A 268 -2.00 5.11 6.37
CA PRO A 268 -1.77 5.89 7.58
C PRO A 268 -1.84 5.03 8.84
N ALA A 269 -0.89 5.21 9.76
CA ALA A 269 -0.71 4.42 10.99
C ALA A 269 -0.29 2.95 10.81
N VAL A 270 0.05 2.49 9.59
CA VAL A 270 0.70 1.19 9.34
C VAL A 270 2.19 1.38 9.07
N TRP A 271 2.53 2.10 7.98
CA TRP A 271 3.90 2.53 7.61
C TRP A 271 4.96 1.44 7.54
N VAL A 272 4.53 0.21 7.32
CA VAL A 272 5.39 -0.97 7.24
C VAL A 272 4.93 -1.78 6.04
N GLY A 273 5.88 -2.21 5.21
CA GLY A 273 5.62 -3.21 4.17
C GLY A 273 5.30 -4.54 4.85
N VAL A 274 4.18 -5.14 4.46
CA VAL A 274 3.68 -6.38 5.05
C VAL A 274 4.00 -7.51 4.08
N ASP A 275 4.80 -8.48 4.51
CA ASP A 275 5.03 -9.68 3.71
C ASP A 275 3.74 -10.49 3.53
N HIS A 276 3.76 -11.46 2.61
CA HIS A 276 2.57 -12.21 2.23
C HIS A 276 1.84 -12.78 3.46
N GLN A 277 2.56 -13.52 4.31
CA GLN A 277 1.99 -14.22 5.46
C GLN A 277 1.54 -13.27 6.57
N SER A 278 2.19 -12.11 6.68
CA SER A 278 1.94 -11.12 7.73
C SER A 278 0.62 -10.37 7.57
N PHE A 279 -0.01 -10.41 6.40
CA PHE A 279 -1.29 -9.75 6.16
C PHE A 279 -2.38 -10.13 7.17
N VAL A 280 -2.35 -11.36 7.67
CA VAL A 280 -3.40 -11.90 8.54
C VAL A 280 -3.10 -11.74 10.03
N TRP A 281 -1.97 -11.14 10.41
CA TRP A 281 -1.58 -10.95 11.83
C TRP A 281 -0.81 -9.67 12.12
N CYS A 282 -0.44 -8.86 11.13
CA CYS A 282 0.27 -7.61 11.34
C CYS A 282 -0.60 -6.63 12.13
N LYS A 283 -0.24 -6.39 13.40
CA LYS A 283 -1.05 -5.65 14.38
C LYS A 283 -1.48 -4.27 13.91
N ARG A 284 -0.60 -3.53 13.23
CA ARG A 284 -0.93 -2.18 12.75
C ARG A 284 -2.01 -2.23 11.67
N LEU A 285 -1.84 -3.12 10.68
CA LEU A 285 -2.81 -3.32 9.60
C LEU A 285 -4.14 -3.83 10.15
N ILE A 286 -4.13 -4.89 10.97
CA ILE A 286 -5.34 -5.47 11.56
C ILE A 286 -6.12 -4.41 12.35
N LYS A 287 -5.45 -3.58 13.16
CA LYS A 287 -6.12 -2.49 13.89
C LYS A 287 -6.73 -1.43 12.98
N VAL A 288 -6.21 -1.21 11.78
CA VAL A 288 -6.82 -0.31 10.79
C VAL A 288 -8.05 -0.97 10.16
N LEU A 289 -7.93 -2.23 9.73
CA LEU A 289 -9.05 -2.99 9.16
C LEU A 289 -10.24 -3.10 10.13
N VAL A 290 -9.98 -3.34 11.41
CA VAL A 290 -11.03 -3.36 12.43
C VAL A 290 -11.67 -1.98 12.60
N ARG A 291 -10.91 -0.87 12.60
CA ARG A 291 -11.51 0.47 12.67
C ARG A 291 -12.43 0.77 11.50
N ILE A 292 -12.03 0.36 10.29
CA ILE A 292 -12.85 0.47 9.09
C ILE A 292 -14.19 -0.24 9.30
N LEU A 293 -14.20 -1.46 9.85
CA LEU A 293 -15.44 -2.19 10.12
C LEU A 293 -16.36 -1.39 11.06
N PHE A 294 -15.84 -0.92 12.20
CA PHE A 294 -16.63 -0.19 13.18
C PHE A 294 -17.14 1.17 12.66
N ASP A 295 -16.30 1.94 11.95
CA ASP A 295 -16.71 3.23 11.39
C ASP A 295 -17.66 3.10 10.19
N SER A 296 -17.73 1.91 9.58
CA SER A 296 -18.68 1.59 8.51
C SER A 296 -20.07 1.19 9.02
N VAL A 297 -20.23 0.97 10.34
CA VAL A 297 -21.53 0.63 10.93
C VAL A 297 -22.42 1.85 10.96
N ASP A 298 -23.66 1.68 10.51
CA ASP A 298 -24.72 2.66 10.68
C ASP A 298 -25.33 2.52 12.11
N PRO A 299 -25.28 3.58 12.94
CA PRO A 299 -25.80 3.54 14.30
C PRO A 299 -27.29 3.17 14.40
N GLN A 300 -28.10 3.48 13.38
CA GLN A 300 -29.54 3.22 13.40
C GLN A 300 -29.86 1.75 13.13
N THR A 301 -29.32 1.21 12.05
CA THR A 301 -29.55 -0.18 11.63
C THR A 301 -28.69 -1.18 12.40
N ARG A 302 -27.61 -0.71 13.04
CA ARG A 302 -26.57 -1.54 13.70
C ARG A 302 -25.93 -2.57 12.76
N GLN A 303 -26.01 -2.32 11.46
CA GLN A 303 -25.42 -3.11 10.38
C GLN A 303 -24.46 -2.23 9.59
N ILE A 304 -23.71 -2.81 8.66
CA ILE A 304 -22.90 -2.01 7.74
C ILE A 304 -23.80 -1.05 6.96
N SER A 305 -23.41 0.22 6.89
CA SER A 305 -24.17 1.26 6.20
C SER A 305 -24.47 0.85 4.77
N ASN A 306 -25.73 0.99 4.33
CA ASN A 306 -26.12 0.75 2.94
C ASN A 306 -25.56 1.80 1.97
N SER A 307 -25.14 2.98 2.48
CA SER A 307 -24.56 4.05 1.66
C SER A 307 -23.14 3.70 1.23
N VAL A 308 -22.96 3.42 -0.07
CA VAL A 308 -21.65 3.19 -0.68
C VAL A 308 -20.75 4.41 -0.50
N HIS A 309 -21.31 5.61 -0.59
CA HIS A 309 -20.59 6.85 -0.37
C HIS A 309 -20.01 6.93 1.05
N HIS A 310 -20.81 6.60 2.08
CA HIS A 310 -20.33 6.56 3.47
C HIS A 310 -19.18 5.57 3.63
N ARG A 311 -19.36 4.33 3.16
CA ARG A 311 -18.33 3.28 3.27
C ARG A 311 -17.06 3.66 2.53
N ASN A 312 -17.16 4.20 1.32
CA ASN A 312 -16.00 4.63 0.54
C ASN A 312 -15.27 5.78 1.23
N ASN A 313 -15.98 6.72 1.86
CA ASN A 313 -15.32 7.78 2.63
C ASN A 313 -14.61 7.24 3.89
N VAL A 314 -15.21 6.27 4.61
CA VAL A 314 -14.56 5.59 5.75
C VAL A 314 -13.29 4.87 5.29
N LEU A 315 -13.37 4.13 4.17
CA LEU A 315 -12.23 3.43 3.59
C LEU A 315 -11.14 4.41 3.18
N LYS A 316 -11.49 5.50 2.48
CA LYS A 316 -10.55 6.55 2.04
C LYS A 316 -9.87 7.23 3.22
N TYR A 317 -10.63 7.52 4.27
CA TYR A 317 -10.10 8.09 5.50
C TYR A 317 -9.03 7.19 6.12
N HIS A 318 -9.34 5.92 6.38
CA HIS A 318 -8.40 5.03 7.07
C HIS A 318 -7.22 4.56 6.21
N LEU A 319 -7.40 4.43 4.90
CA LEU A 319 -6.41 3.83 3.99
C LEU A 319 -5.53 4.83 3.26
N SER A 320 -5.92 6.11 3.17
CA SER A 320 -5.21 7.11 2.37
C SER A 320 -5.10 8.48 3.03
N GLU A 321 -6.16 8.96 3.67
CA GLU A 321 -6.28 10.39 4.01
C GLU A 321 -6.26 10.71 5.50
N ARG A 322 -6.05 9.74 6.37
CA ARG A 322 -6.27 9.90 7.82
C ARG A 322 -5.58 11.17 8.35
N TYR A 323 -6.41 12.17 8.65
CA TYR A 323 -6.03 13.50 9.10
C TYR A 323 -6.37 13.75 10.57
N GLY A 324 -7.28 12.93 11.11
CA GLY A 324 -7.85 13.08 12.44
C GLY A 324 -7.69 11.88 13.36
N GLY A 325 -8.46 11.88 14.44
CA GLY A 325 -8.47 10.83 15.47
C GLY A 325 -8.67 9.39 14.97
N LYS A 326 -8.89 8.47 15.91
CA LYS A 326 -9.07 7.05 15.59
C LYS A 326 -10.42 6.72 14.94
N ASN A 327 -11.38 7.64 15.00
CA ASN A 327 -12.77 7.45 14.58
C ASN A 327 -13.11 8.43 13.46
N TYR A 328 -13.75 7.94 12.41
CA TYR A 328 -14.14 8.72 11.23
C TYR A 328 -15.21 9.78 11.54
N TRP A 329 -16.23 9.43 12.32
CA TRP A 329 -17.36 10.33 12.62
C TRP A 329 -16.93 11.62 13.32
N VAL A 330 -16.01 11.51 14.29
CA VAL A 330 -15.44 12.68 14.97
C VAL A 330 -14.64 13.53 13.98
N ALA A 331 -14.09 12.91 12.95
CA ALA A 331 -13.24 13.58 11.99
C ALA A 331 -13.99 14.43 10.97
N GLN A 332 -15.25 14.11 10.66
CA GLN A 332 -16.07 14.82 9.67
C GLN A 332 -16.51 16.22 10.10
N ASN A 333 -16.47 16.55 11.39
CA ASN A 333 -16.91 17.85 11.91
C ASN A 333 -15.89 18.94 11.58
N LEU A 334 -15.76 19.32 10.31
CA LEU A 334 -14.81 20.32 9.80
C LEU A 334 -15.50 21.66 9.43
N GLY A 335 -16.53 22.04 10.19
CA GLY A 335 -17.23 23.31 9.96
C GLY A 335 -16.34 24.54 10.24
N SER A 336 -16.77 25.70 9.74
CA SER A 336 -16.15 26.97 10.09
C SER A 336 -16.25 27.23 11.59
N GLN A 337 -15.20 27.82 12.17
CA GLN A 337 -15.16 28.19 13.57
C GLN A 337 -15.22 29.72 13.73
N ILE A 338 -16.02 30.17 14.69
CA ILE A 338 -16.03 31.56 15.15
C ILE A 338 -15.01 31.70 16.29
N PHE A 339 -14.20 32.75 16.20
CA PHE A 339 -13.15 33.09 17.14
C PHE A 339 -13.45 34.45 17.78
N SER A 340 -13.07 34.60 19.05
CA SER A 340 -13.07 35.87 19.76
C SER A 340 -11.65 36.47 19.78
N SER A 341 -11.52 37.73 20.17
CA SER A 341 -10.21 38.35 20.37
C SER A 341 -9.47 37.82 21.62
N GLU A 342 -10.02 36.84 22.35
CA GLU A 342 -9.40 36.29 23.56
C GLU A 342 -8.09 35.53 23.27
N GLY A 343 -7.23 35.41 24.28
CA GLY A 343 -5.97 34.69 24.17
C GLY A 343 -4.84 35.47 23.48
N SER A 344 -3.76 34.76 23.15
CA SER A 344 -2.59 35.32 22.45
C SER A 344 -2.76 35.19 20.94
N TRP A 345 -2.46 36.25 20.19
CA TRP A 345 -2.47 36.26 18.72
C TRP A 345 -1.11 36.70 18.22
N LEU A 346 -0.40 35.83 17.50
CA LEU A 346 0.97 36.04 17.04
C LEU A 346 1.01 35.99 15.51
N GLU A 347 1.40 37.09 14.87
CA GLU A 347 1.53 37.16 13.39
C GLU A 347 2.98 36.93 12.97
N PHE A 348 3.19 35.99 12.04
CA PHE A 348 4.48 35.65 11.48
C PHE A 348 4.51 35.94 9.97
N VAL A 349 5.62 36.53 9.52
CA VAL A 349 5.85 36.93 8.12
C VAL A 349 7.09 36.24 7.54
N ALA A 350 7.92 35.61 8.39
CA ALA A 350 9.08 34.85 7.94
C ALA A 350 8.65 33.66 7.07
N LEU A 351 9.45 33.32 6.06
CA LEU A 351 9.20 32.19 5.16
C LEU A 351 9.22 30.84 5.89
N GLN A 352 9.97 30.76 6.99
CA GLN A 352 10.12 29.54 7.77
C GLN A 352 10.30 29.91 9.24
N ASP A 353 9.77 29.07 10.12
CA ASP A 353 10.04 29.17 11.55
C ASP A 353 9.79 27.81 12.23
N THR A 354 10.32 27.65 13.45
CA THR A 354 10.07 26.49 14.30
C THR A 354 9.80 26.97 15.72
N LEU A 355 8.58 26.73 16.17
CA LEU A 355 8.07 27.14 17.46
C LEU A 355 7.98 25.91 18.38
N GLU A 356 8.77 25.91 19.45
CA GLU A 356 8.84 24.82 20.41
C GLU A 356 8.33 25.29 21.79
N TYR A 357 7.32 24.60 22.33
CA TYR A 357 6.70 24.93 23.62
C TYR A 357 6.93 23.79 24.61
N ARG A 358 8.02 23.85 25.39
CA ARG A 358 8.40 22.76 26.29
C ARG A 358 7.48 22.56 27.50
N GLY A 359 6.90 23.64 28.00
CA GLY A 359 5.94 23.63 29.11
C GLY A 359 4.51 23.93 28.66
N GLY A 360 4.22 23.77 27.36
CA GLY A 360 2.90 24.06 26.80
C GLY A 360 2.52 25.54 26.81
N VAL A 361 1.22 25.82 26.71
CA VAL A 361 0.62 27.16 26.73
C VAL A 361 -0.54 27.22 27.71
N ARG A 362 -0.57 28.25 28.57
CA ARG A 362 -1.62 28.42 29.60
C ARG A 362 -2.88 29.12 29.11
N VAL A 363 -2.75 29.89 28.04
CA VAL A 363 -3.85 30.66 27.43
C VAL A 363 -4.07 30.17 26.00
N PRO A 364 -5.30 30.28 25.46
CA PRO A 364 -5.54 30.02 24.05
C PRO A 364 -4.57 30.84 23.20
N THR A 365 -3.84 30.18 22.30
CA THR A 365 -2.80 30.81 21.49
C THR A 365 -3.11 30.56 20.02
N HIS A 366 -3.08 31.63 19.23
CA HIS A 366 -3.42 31.65 17.82
C HIS A 366 -2.22 32.16 17.03
N ILE A 367 -1.68 31.32 16.14
CA ILE A 367 -0.54 31.66 15.28
C ILE A 367 -1.08 31.97 13.89
N LEU A 368 -0.82 33.18 13.41
CA LEU A 368 -1.19 33.65 12.09
C LEU A 368 0.03 33.66 11.18
N ILE A 369 0.01 32.86 10.13
CA ILE A 369 1.02 32.87 9.06
C ILE A 369 0.47 33.72 7.91
N LYS A 370 1.15 34.82 7.61
CA LYS A 370 0.67 35.79 6.63
C LYS A 370 0.84 35.32 5.18
N ILE A 371 -0.21 35.44 4.39
CA ILE A 371 -0.20 35.14 2.96
C ILE A 371 0.11 36.43 2.20
N LEU A 372 1.27 36.47 1.54
CA LEU A 372 1.73 37.64 0.78
C LEU A 372 1.40 37.52 -0.72
N PRO A 373 1.29 38.64 -1.46
CA PRO A 373 1.06 38.62 -2.90
C PRO A 373 2.25 38.04 -3.67
N LEU A 374 1.96 37.16 -4.64
CA LEU A 374 2.97 36.42 -5.41
C LEU A 374 3.88 37.34 -6.25
N ALA A 375 3.34 38.45 -6.78
CA ALA A 375 4.09 39.40 -7.61
C ALA A 375 5.31 40.00 -6.88
N SER A 376 5.19 40.22 -5.57
CA SER A 376 6.28 40.74 -4.74
C SER A 376 6.98 39.65 -3.93
N ASN A 377 6.28 38.54 -3.66
CA ASN A 377 6.76 37.45 -2.81
C ASN A 377 6.57 36.12 -3.52
N PRO A 378 7.38 35.85 -4.55
CA PRO A 378 7.16 34.70 -5.41
C PRO A 378 7.42 33.36 -4.72
N GLN A 379 7.92 33.32 -3.49
CA GLN A 379 8.04 32.09 -2.69
C GLN A 379 6.73 31.66 -2.03
N HIS A 380 5.73 32.54 -1.93
CA HIS A 380 4.44 32.26 -1.31
C HIS A 380 3.50 31.46 -2.25
N GLU A 381 3.96 30.34 -2.78
CA GLU A 381 3.15 29.41 -3.59
C GLU A 381 2.53 28.32 -2.70
N VAL A 382 3.36 27.65 -1.88
CA VAL A 382 2.92 26.56 -1.00
C VAL A 382 3.46 26.78 0.41
N VAL A 383 2.68 26.40 1.42
CA VAL A 383 3.16 26.29 2.80
C VAL A 383 3.08 24.83 3.25
N ALA A 384 4.22 24.30 3.69
CA ALA A 384 4.27 23.04 4.44
C ALA A 384 4.18 23.36 5.93
N ILE A 385 3.28 22.71 6.66
CA ILE A 385 3.15 22.85 8.11
C ILE A 385 3.33 21.48 8.73
N ASP A 386 4.25 21.39 9.67
CA ASP A 386 4.59 20.20 10.42
C ASP A 386 4.33 20.41 11.89
N THR A 387 3.71 19.43 12.54
CA THR A 387 3.35 19.55 13.95
C THR A 387 3.60 18.25 14.70
N LEU A 388 4.12 18.37 15.92
CA LEU A 388 4.33 17.27 16.83
C LEU A 388 3.56 17.55 18.14
N ASN A 389 2.71 16.59 18.51
CA ASN A 389 1.85 16.60 19.69
C ASN A 389 0.91 17.81 19.78
N ILE A 390 0.45 18.33 18.64
CA ILE A 390 -0.47 19.47 18.63
C ILE A 390 -1.83 19.11 19.25
N PRO A 391 -2.36 19.93 20.18
CA PRO A 391 -3.67 19.70 20.79
C PRO A 391 -4.81 20.10 19.84
N GLY A 392 -6.05 19.68 20.17
CA GLY A 392 -7.26 20.09 19.44
C GLY A 392 -7.71 19.15 18.31
N ASP A 393 -7.10 17.98 18.18
CA ASP A 393 -7.46 16.92 17.22
C ASP A 393 -7.64 17.39 15.76
N ASN A 394 -8.88 17.66 15.33
CA ASN A 394 -9.26 18.04 13.97
C ASN A 394 -9.62 19.52 13.86
N HIS A 395 -9.29 20.31 14.88
CA HIS A 395 -9.69 21.70 15.03
C HIS A 395 -8.49 22.59 15.36
N TRP A 396 -7.36 22.35 14.69
CA TRP A 396 -6.09 23.02 14.97
C TRP A 396 -5.64 23.94 13.82
N LEU A 397 -6.13 23.73 12.59
CA LEU A 397 -5.69 24.47 11.41
C LEU A 397 -6.87 25.09 10.67
N TYR A 398 -6.75 26.37 10.33
CA TYR A 398 -7.78 27.15 9.67
C TYR A 398 -7.17 28.09 8.61
N ALA A 399 -7.98 28.53 7.66
CA ALA A 399 -7.72 29.73 6.86
C ALA A 399 -8.69 30.84 7.25
N CYS A 400 -8.20 32.08 7.29
CA CYS A 400 -9.02 33.23 7.65
C CYS A 400 -8.54 34.54 7.04
N SER A 401 -9.45 35.51 7.04
CA SER A 401 -9.14 36.91 6.72
C SER A 401 -9.03 37.70 8.02
N ALA A 402 -7.80 37.90 8.49
CA ALA A 402 -7.54 38.76 9.64
C ALA A 402 -7.75 40.22 9.22
N ASN A 403 -8.95 40.74 9.44
CA ASN A 403 -9.29 42.15 9.17
C ASN A 403 -9.65 42.91 10.45
N GLU A 404 -9.97 42.17 11.52
CA GLU A 404 -10.44 42.72 12.79
C GLU A 404 -9.27 43.13 13.69
N PHE A 405 -9.45 44.24 14.41
CA PHE A 405 -8.47 44.79 15.33
C PHE A 405 -9.12 45.20 16.64
N ASP A 406 -8.70 44.59 17.74
CA ASP A 406 -9.25 44.84 19.08
C ASP A 406 -8.49 45.96 19.82
N GLY A 407 -8.01 46.96 19.08
CA GLY A 407 -7.21 48.08 19.62
C GLY A 407 -5.75 47.73 20.00
N LYS A 408 -5.43 46.47 20.28
CA LYS A 408 -4.06 46.01 20.64
C LYS A 408 -3.47 44.98 19.68
N LYS A 409 -4.31 44.16 19.08
CA LYS A 409 -3.88 43.01 18.27
C LYS A 409 -4.89 42.74 17.17
N LYS A 410 -4.36 42.18 16.10
CA LYS A 410 -5.12 41.72 14.95
C LYS A 410 -5.58 40.29 15.17
N TYR A 411 -6.82 39.98 14.82
CA TYR A 411 -7.36 38.63 14.99
C TYR A 411 -8.29 38.25 13.84
N CYS A 412 -8.61 36.96 13.74
CA CYS A 412 -9.61 36.44 12.82
C CYS A 412 -10.91 36.18 13.56
N GLN A 413 -12.05 36.60 13.01
CA GLN A 413 -13.37 36.32 13.60
C GLN A 413 -13.94 34.99 13.10
N VAL A 414 -13.76 34.67 11.82
CA VAL A 414 -14.24 33.44 11.20
C VAL A 414 -13.07 32.73 10.54
N GLY A 415 -12.93 31.43 10.80
CA GLY A 415 -11.95 30.57 10.15
C GLY A 415 -12.58 29.36 9.50
N GLU A 416 -12.17 29.06 8.26
CA GLU A 416 -12.49 27.85 7.53
C GLU A 416 -11.54 26.73 7.99
N ASN A 417 -12.05 25.57 8.40
CA ASN A 417 -11.22 24.50 8.94
C ASN A 417 -10.48 23.75 7.82
N LEU A 418 -9.15 23.76 7.88
CA LEU A 418 -8.27 23.08 6.94
C LEU A 418 -7.58 21.85 7.54
N SER A 419 -7.90 21.49 8.79
CA SER A 419 -7.31 20.35 9.49
C SER A 419 -7.53 19.02 8.76
N GLY A 420 -8.56 18.95 7.91
CA GLY A 420 -8.85 17.81 7.03
C GLY A 420 -7.81 17.54 5.95
N GLN A 421 -6.94 18.52 5.63
CA GLN A 421 -5.89 18.37 4.62
C GLN A 421 -4.59 17.80 5.20
N ALA A 422 -4.48 17.71 6.53
CA ALA A 422 -3.31 17.17 7.20
C ALA A 422 -3.21 15.66 7.04
N ARG A 423 -2.02 15.09 7.23
CA ARG A 423 -1.78 13.65 7.16
C ARG A 423 -0.92 13.22 8.33
N TYR A 424 -1.22 12.04 8.87
CA TYR A 424 -0.37 11.45 9.90
C TYR A 424 0.98 11.01 9.33
N LEU A 425 2.05 11.40 10.02
CA LEU A 425 3.41 10.94 9.76
C LEU A 425 3.95 10.05 10.89
N PRO A 426 4.84 9.09 10.54
CA PRO A 426 5.72 8.37 11.46
C PRO A 426 6.12 9.12 12.72
N SER A 427 5.68 8.60 13.87
CA SER A 427 6.12 9.06 15.18
C SER A 427 6.20 7.93 16.21
N ILE A 428 7.25 8.00 17.04
CA ILE A 428 7.46 7.11 18.20
C ILE A 428 6.50 7.49 19.33
N LYS A 429 6.31 8.80 19.55
CA LYS A 429 5.53 9.34 20.67
C LYS A 429 4.84 10.63 20.24
N GLY A 430 3.56 10.73 20.56
CA GLY A 430 2.74 11.89 20.20
C GLY A 430 2.21 11.82 18.77
N LYS A 431 1.27 12.72 18.49
CA LYS A 431 0.62 12.87 17.19
C LYS A 431 1.52 13.71 16.27
N HIS A 432 1.99 13.15 15.16
CA HIS A 432 2.78 13.88 14.17
C HIS A 432 1.93 14.06 12.92
N LEU A 433 1.67 15.33 12.56
CA LEU A 433 0.88 15.69 11.40
C LEU A 433 1.66 16.59 10.48
N ARG A 434 1.47 16.40 9.18
CA ARG A 434 1.97 17.29 8.14
C ARG A 434 0.89 17.66 7.15
N THR A 435 0.89 18.90 6.71
CA THR A 435 -0.01 19.37 5.64
C THR A 435 0.75 20.24 4.65
N TYR A 436 0.24 20.28 3.42
CA TYR A 436 0.71 21.14 2.35
C TYR A 436 -0.50 21.93 1.85
N LEU A 437 -0.44 23.26 1.93
CA LEU A 437 -1.54 24.12 1.51
C LEU A 437 -1.09 24.97 0.31
N SER A 438 -1.92 24.99 -0.74
CA SER A 438 -1.75 25.93 -1.85
C SER A 438 -2.14 27.34 -1.40
N LEU A 439 -1.17 28.24 -1.36
CA LEU A 439 -1.42 29.63 -0.99
C LEU A 439 -2.16 30.38 -2.11
N ASP A 440 -2.08 29.91 -3.36
CA ASP A 440 -2.85 30.44 -4.48
C ASP A 440 -4.35 30.18 -4.34
N GLU A 441 -4.74 28.95 -3.96
CA GLU A 441 -6.14 28.61 -3.70
C GLU A 441 -6.70 29.42 -2.53
N LEU A 442 -5.92 29.57 -1.45
CA LEU A 442 -6.34 30.38 -0.31
C LEU A 442 -6.51 31.86 -0.67
N ARG A 443 -5.61 32.42 -1.50
CA ARG A 443 -5.77 33.79 -2.03
C ARG A 443 -7.01 33.92 -2.90
N ALA A 444 -7.28 32.95 -3.77
CA ALA A 444 -8.48 32.94 -4.61
C ALA A 444 -9.77 32.95 -3.78
N ASN A 445 -9.75 32.26 -2.64
CA ASN A 445 -10.83 32.27 -1.65
C ASN A 445 -10.82 33.48 -0.69
N LYS A 446 -10.01 34.51 -0.98
CA LYS A 446 -9.90 35.78 -0.23
C LYS A 446 -9.35 35.64 1.20
N HIS A 447 -8.70 34.54 1.51
CA HIS A 447 -8.01 34.34 2.79
C HIS A 447 -6.69 35.11 2.80
N THR A 448 -6.37 35.73 3.95
CA THR A 448 -5.13 36.52 4.10
C THR A 448 -4.11 35.85 5.02
N HIS A 449 -4.54 34.91 5.86
CA HIS A 449 -3.69 34.20 6.82
C HIS A 449 -4.07 32.73 6.91
N VAL A 450 -3.07 31.90 7.19
CA VAL A 450 -3.27 30.55 7.74
C VAL A 450 -3.20 30.66 9.26
N LEU A 451 -4.20 30.12 9.95
CA LEU A 451 -4.36 30.20 11.39
C LEU A 451 -4.15 28.82 12.03
N ILE A 452 -3.21 28.74 12.97
CA ILE A 452 -3.04 27.58 13.83
C ILE A 452 -3.60 27.91 15.21
N LYS A 453 -4.62 27.16 15.63
CA LYS A 453 -5.30 27.28 16.91
C LYS A 453 -4.72 26.30 17.92
N ILE A 454 -4.34 26.82 19.08
CA ILE A 454 -3.77 26.03 20.18
C ILE A 454 -4.59 26.32 21.45
N PRO A 455 -5.44 25.39 21.92
CA PRO A 455 -6.07 25.50 23.23
C PRO A 455 -5.02 25.45 24.35
N PRO A 456 -5.36 25.86 25.59
CA PRO A 456 -4.52 25.63 26.76
C PRO A 456 -4.10 24.17 26.84
N TYR A 457 -2.80 23.93 26.97
CA TYR A 457 -2.20 22.61 26.88
C TYR A 457 -0.90 22.59 27.66
N ASP A 458 -0.72 21.58 28.52
CA ASP A 458 0.40 21.53 29.47
C ASP A 458 1.56 20.65 29.00
N GLU A 459 1.40 19.93 27.88
CA GLU A 459 2.46 19.07 27.35
C GLU A 459 3.32 19.79 26.31
N TYR A 460 4.48 19.19 26.04
CA TYR A 460 5.35 19.56 24.93
C TYR A 460 4.61 19.45 23.59
N PHE A 461 4.74 20.49 22.76
CA PHE A 461 4.41 20.43 21.35
C PHE A 461 5.36 21.31 20.51
N LYS A 462 5.48 20.97 19.22
CA LYS A 462 6.32 21.68 18.25
C LYS A 462 5.53 21.95 16.98
N ILE A 463 5.71 23.14 16.43
CA ILE A 463 5.12 23.58 15.15
C ILE A 463 6.24 24.13 14.29
N SER A 464 6.38 23.61 13.09
CA SER A 464 7.31 24.11 12.09
C SER A 464 6.56 24.43 10.81
N TYR A 465 6.91 25.51 10.12
CA TYR A 465 6.36 25.79 8.81
C TYR A 465 7.44 26.25 7.82
N ASP A 466 7.24 25.97 6.54
CA ASP A 466 8.16 26.25 5.42
C ASP A 466 7.36 26.69 4.19
N ILE A 467 7.40 27.99 3.88
CA ILE A 467 6.82 28.62 2.69
C ILE A 467 7.85 28.61 1.58
N HIS A 468 7.49 27.99 0.45
CA HIS A 468 8.42 27.77 -0.64
C HIS A 468 7.71 27.62 -1.99
N ARG A 469 8.50 27.73 -3.06
CA ARG A 469 8.07 27.26 -4.38
C ARG A 469 8.31 25.76 -4.49
N PRO A 470 7.37 24.96 -5.01
CA PRO A 470 7.57 23.53 -5.22
C PRO A 470 8.83 23.20 -6.03
N ARG A 471 9.17 24.04 -7.02
CA ARG A 471 10.36 23.87 -7.88
C ARG A 471 11.67 24.00 -7.12
N ASP A 472 11.73 24.82 -6.06
CA ASP A 472 12.91 24.99 -5.21
C ASP A 472 13.15 23.76 -4.31
N ARG A 473 12.17 22.87 -4.21
CA ARG A 473 12.24 21.61 -3.46
C ARG A 473 12.27 20.39 -4.37
N LEU A 474 12.46 20.58 -5.67
CA LEU A 474 12.51 19.52 -6.66
C LEU A 474 13.92 19.42 -7.24
N SER A 475 14.58 18.29 -7.00
CA SER A 475 15.86 17.95 -7.63
C SER A 475 15.67 16.78 -8.59
N SER A 476 16.43 16.77 -9.68
CA SER A 476 16.46 15.63 -10.59
C SER A 476 17.87 15.07 -10.71
N LEU A 477 17.99 13.75 -10.65
CA LEU A 477 19.25 13.02 -10.80
C LEU A 477 19.13 12.10 -12.01
N SER A 478 19.98 12.28 -13.02
CA SER A 478 20.22 11.27 -14.06
C SER A 478 21.44 10.46 -13.65
N ILE A 479 21.27 9.15 -13.55
CA ILE A 479 22.34 8.24 -13.14
C ILE A 479 23.33 8.05 -14.31
N PHE A 480 22.83 8.01 -15.55
CA PHE A 480 23.61 7.65 -16.73
C PHE A 480 24.41 8.81 -17.34
N SER A 481 23.98 10.07 -17.18
CA SER A 481 24.80 11.22 -17.59
C SER A 481 26.11 11.34 -16.80
N THR A 482 26.23 10.58 -15.70
CA THR A 482 27.44 10.52 -14.86
C THR A 482 28.30 9.28 -15.12
N LEU A 483 27.89 8.38 -16.02
CA LEU A 483 28.66 7.18 -16.38
C LEU A 483 29.58 7.48 -17.59
N PRO A 484 30.91 7.56 -17.41
CA PRO A 484 31.81 7.67 -18.55
C PRO A 484 31.81 6.33 -19.29
N PHE A 485 31.35 6.31 -20.54
CA PHE A 485 31.35 5.13 -21.41
C PHE A 485 32.75 4.50 -21.62
N SER A 486 33.83 5.19 -21.21
CA SER A 486 35.22 4.77 -21.37
C SER A 486 35.92 4.27 -20.10
N SER A 487 35.29 4.30 -18.92
CA SER A 487 35.93 3.88 -17.67
C SER A 487 35.42 2.52 -17.19
N SER A 488 36.35 1.69 -16.68
CA SER A 488 36.08 0.38 -16.05
C SER A 488 34.86 0.42 -15.14
N LEU A 489 33.98 -0.59 -15.23
CA LEU A 489 32.79 -0.78 -14.36
C LEU A 489 33.11 -0.68 -12.85
N PHE A 490 34.38 -0.82 -12.47
CA PHE A 490 34.87 -0.75 -11.09
C PHE A 490 35.32 0.64 -10.62
N SER A 491 35.44 1.63 -11.51
CA SER A 491 35.96 2.99 -11.21
C SER A 491 34.98 4.12 -11.58
N LEU A 492 33.68 3.85 -11.52
CA LEU A 492 32.65 4.82 -11.88
C LEU A 492 32.50 5.91 -10.79
N PRO A 493 32.42 7.20 -11.16
CA PRO A 493 32.10 8.26 -10.22
C PRO A 493 30.72 7.99 -9.61
N ARG A 494 30.66 8.05 -8.28
CA ARG A 494 29.44 7.76 -7.51
C ARG A 494 28.56 9.01 -7.55
N PRO A 495 27.39 9.01 -8.21
CA PRO A 495 26.46 10.10 -8.04
C PRO A 495 26.17 10.23 -6.54
N SER A 496 26.37 11.44 -6.01
CA SER A 496 26.05 11.73 -4.62
C SER A 496 25.29 13.05 -4.63
N PHE A 497 24.11 13.01 -4.02
CA PHE A 497 23.19 14.14 -4.01
C PHE A 497 23.10 14.64 -2.57
N SER A 498 24.01 15.52 -2.18
CA SER A 498 23.98 16.09 -0.85
C SER A 498 22.83 17.08 -0.71
N LEU A 499 21.86 16.77 0.14
CA LEU A 499 20.79 17.70 0.51
C LEU A 499 21.24 18.67 1.63
N SER A 500 22.31 19.43 1.42
CA SER A 500 22.73 20.44 2.39
C SER A 500 22.08 21.78 2.09
N HIS A 501 20.89 22.02 2.62
CA HIS A 501 20.33 23.37 2.63
C HIS A 501 20.90 24.15 3.83
N ASP A 502 21.28 25.41 3.62
CA ASP A 502 21.71 26.32 4.69
C ASP A 502 20.58 26.59 5.71
N ARG A 503 19.34 26.30 5.32
CA ARG A 503 18.13 26.43 6.12
C ARG A 503 17.39 25.09 6.19
N PRO A 504 16.80 24.74 7.34
CA PRO A 504 16.06 23.49 7.48
C PRO A 504 14.83 23.48 6.56
N THR A 505 14.74 22.46 5.71
CA THR A 505 13.62 22.25 4.77
C THR A 505 12.70 21.18 5.32
N LEU A 506 11.38 21.38 5.23
CA LEU A 506 10.43 20.36 5.68
C LEU A 506 10.22 19.28 4.61
N VAL A 507 10.31 19.62 3.33
CA VAL A 507 10.09 18.68 2.23
C VAL A 507 11.13 18.85 1.14
N HIS A 508 11.57 17.73 0.57
CA HIS A 508 12.34 17.75 -0.66
C HIS A 508 12.03 16.52 -1.51
N SER A 509 11.84 16.71 -2.81
CA SER A 509 11.55 15.64 -3.76
C SER A 509 12.72 15.44 -4.71
N LEU A 510 13.19 14.21 -4.81
CA LEU A 510 14.22 13.77 -5.75
C LEU A 510 13.59 12.92 -6.84
N VAL A 511 13.66 13.37 -8.09
CA VAL A 511 13.27 12.59 -9.26
C VAL A 511 14.49 11.83 -9.77
N VAL A 512 14.40 10.51 -9.80
CA VAL A 512 15.43 9.63 -10.35
C VAL A 512 15.08 9.37 -11.82
N LYS A 513 15.75 10.11 -12.69
CA LYS A 513 15.62 9.95 -14.15
C LYS A 513 16.28 8.63 -14.57
N ASP A 514 15.82 8.09 -15.68
CA ASP A 514 16.38 6.89 -16.31
C ASP A 514 16.22 5.63 -15.45
N MET A 515 15.14 5.51 -14.66
CA MET A 515 14.71 4.25 -14.03
C MET A 515 13.53 3.62 -14.78
N ASN A 516 13.81 2.99 -15.92
CA ASN A 516 12.88 2.38 -16.87
C ASN A 516 12.88 0.84 -16.85
N TYR A 517 13.99 0.17 -16.48
CA TYR A 517 14.10 -1.30 -16.53
C TYR A 517 14.24 -1.94 -15.15
N VAL A 518 13.85 -3.21 -15.04
CA VAL A 518 13.86 -3.99 -13.78
C VAL A 518 15.26 -4.30 -13.25
N TRP A 519 16.27 -4.31 -14.10
CA TRP A 519 17.67 -4.47 -13.69
C TRP A 519 18.30 -3.16 -13.22
N TRP A 520 17.51 -2.11 -13.02
CA TRP A 520 18.00 -0.89 -12.41
C TRP A 520 17.60 -0.86 -10.94
N SER A 521 18.61 -0.80 -10.09
CA SER A 521 18.46 -0.62 -8.65
C SER A 521 19.40 0.46 -8.13
N VAL A 522 18.85 1.34 -7.29
CA VAL A 522 19.61 2.37 -6.59
C VAL A 522 19.50 2.21 -5.10
N ARG A 523 20.60 2.47 -4.41
CA ARG A 523 20.67 2.49 -2.96
C ARG A 523 20.66 3.93 -2.49
N VAL A 524 19.65 4.27 -1.71
CA VAL A 524 19.50 5.58 -1.09
C VAL A 524 19.96 5.48 0.36
N LYS A 525 21.00 6.23 0.70
CA LYS A 525 21.49 6.39 2.06
C LYS A 525 21.15 7.78 2.56
N VAL A 526 20.40 7.86 3.66
CA VAL A 526 20.05 9.10 4.33
C VAL A 526 20.78 9.17 5.66
N THR A 527 21.63 10.20 5.81
CA THR A 527 22.42 10.46 7.00
C THR A 527 21.92 11.77 7.65
N PRO A 528 21.26 11.71 8.82
CA PRO A 528 20.88 12.89 9.57
C PRO A 528 22.12 13.53 10.22
N LEU A 529 22.26 14.85 10.06
CA LEU A 529 23.27 15.71 10.67
C LEU A 529 22.57 16.64 11.66
N CYS A 530 22.10 16.05 12.76
CA CYS A 530 21.42 16.75 13.85
C CYS A 530 22.42 17.22 14.91
N ASP A 531 22.06 18.28 15.64
CA ASP A 531 22.79 18.68 16.84
C ASP A 531 22.72 17.56 17.90
N PRO A 532 23.85 17.11 18.49
CA PRO A 532 23.86 16.12 19.56
C PRO A 532 22.98 16.46 20.77
N SER A 533 22.72 17.74 21.02
CA SER A 533 21.83 18.23 22.08
C SER A 533 20.34 18.04 21.77
N HIS A 534 20.00 17.85 20.49
CA HIS A 534 18.64 17.57 20.00
C HIS A 534 18.67 16.30 19.13
N PRO A 535 18.95 15.11 19.71
CA PRO A 535 19.12 13.86 18.95
C PRO A 535 17.80 13.32 18.37
N TYR A 536 16.74 14.12 18.43
CA TYR A 536 15.36 13.70 18.24
C TYR A 536 14.88 14.23 16.91
N HIS A 537 15.03 13.39 15.88
CA HIS A 537 14.51 13.65 14.54
C HIS A 537 13.59 12.52 14.09
N GLN A 538 12.57 12.89 13.32
CA GLN A 538 11.68 11.94 12.66
C GLN A 538 11.55 12.36 11.21
N SER A 539 11.95 11.47 10.31
CA SER A 539 11.90 11.77 8.88
C SER A 539 11.45 10.55 8.10
N VAL A 540 10.85 10.80 6.95
CA VAL A 540 10.25 9.76 6.13
C VAL A 540 10.71 9.96 4.70
N ALA A 541 11.17 8.88 4.08
CA ALA A 541 11.36 8.83 2.64
C ALA A 541 10.20 8.05 2.03
N THR A 542 9.41 8.71 1.19
CA THR A 542 8.33 8.08 0.43
C THR A 542 8.80 7.87 -1.01
N VAL A 543 8.90 6.61 -1.42
CA VAL A 543 9.21 6.22 -2.80
C VAL A 543 7.90 6.06 -3.56
N ARG A 544 7.80 6.69 -4.73
CA ARG A 544 6.66 6.60 -5.63
C ARG A 544 7.10 6.01 -6.97
N VAL A 545 6.42 4.94 -7.38
CA VAL A 545 6.57 4.31 -8.70
C VAL A 545 5.24 4.42 -9.44
N PRO A 546 5.09 5.37 -10.39
CA PRO A 546 3.79 5.74 -10.94
C PRO A 546 3.00 4.60 -11.61
N TRP A 547 3.68 3.64 -12.24
CA TRP A 547 3.02 2.65 -13.10
C TRP A 547 2.53 1.40 -12.36
N CYS A 548 3.21 0.94 -11.30
CA CYS A 548 3.01 -0.42 -10.74
C CYS A 548 2.58 -0.49 -9.26
N ASN A 549 2.11 0.61 -8.67
CA ASN A 549 1.69 0.67 -7.25
C ASN A 549 2.77 0.14 -6.27
N GLN A 550 4.06 0.26 -6.62
CA GLN A 550 5.20 -0.11 -5.78
C GLN A 550 5.57 1.02 -4.81
N ASN A 551 4.58 1.79 -4.35
CA ASN A 551 4.83 2.90 -3.44
C ASN A 551 5.24 2.36 -2.07
N SER A 552 6.31 2.89 -1.51
CA SER A 552 6.86 2.46 -0.21
C SER A 552 7.24 3.65 0.67
N ARG A 553 7.12 3.47 1.99
CA ARG A 553 7.54 4.46 3.00
C ARG A 553 8.64 3.87 3.87
N HIS A 554 9.73 4.60 3.97
CA HIS A 554 10.88 4.26 4.80
C HIS A 554 11.01 5.28 5.93
N VAL A 555 10.85 4.81 7.16
CA VAL A 555 10.92 5.66 8.36
C VAL A 555 12.36 5.72 8.87
N ILE A 556 12.88 6.94 8.99
CA ILE A 556 14.23 7.28 9.47
C ILE A 556 14.15 7.66 10.95
N TRP A 557 14.66 6.77 11.80
CA TRP A 557 14.51 6.88 13.25
C TRP A 557 15.70 7.55 13.96
N ARG A 558 15.36 8.19 15.08
CA ARG A 558 16.15 8.82 16.17
C ARG A 558 17.57 8.34 16.45
N ASN A 559 17.86 7.03 16.35
CA ASN A 559 19.12 6.44 16.83
C ASN A 559 20.00 5.87 15.72
N THR A 560 19.57 5.95 14.46
CA THR A 560 20.37 5.43 13.34
C THR A 560 21.28 6.51 12.79
N SER A 561 22.60 6.29 12.88
CA SER A 561 23.62 7.16 12.27
C SER A 561 23.43 7.33 10.77
N SER A 562 22.83 6.34 10.10
CA SER A 562 22.32 6.45 8.73
C SER A 562 21.32 5.34 8.47
N GLN A 563 20.31 5.61 7.65
CA GLN A 563 19.43 4.58 7.12
C GLN A 563 19.69 4.40 5.63
N THR A 564 19.68 3.15 5.20
CA THR A 564 19.88 2.80 3.79
C THR A 564 18.72 1.93 3.33
N PHE A 565 18.19 2.22 2.16
CA PHE A 565 17.17 1.40 1.50
C PHE A 565 17.44 1.34 -0.01
N SER A 566 17.04 0.24 -0.64
CA SER A 566 17.19 0.07 -2.09
C SER A 566 15.85 0.31 -2.78
N ILE A 567 15.90 0.98 -3.93
CA ILE A 567 14.79 1.19 -4.84
C ILE A 567 15.07 0.31 -6.05
N SER A 568 14.33 -0.79 -6.16
CA SER A 568 14.39 -1.74 -7.27
C SER A 568 13.02 -1.79 -7.93
N LEU A 569 12.99 -1.88 -9.26
CA LEU A 569 11.75 -2.02 -10.03
C LEU A 569 11.46 -3.50 -10.28
N TYR A 570 10.25 -3.95 -9.95
CA TYR A 570 9.80 -5.32 -10.34
C TYR A 570 9.04 -5.34 -11.66
N ASP A 571 8.67 -4.16 -12.17
CA ASP A 571 7.99 -4.00 -13.44
C ASP A 571 8.66 -2.86 -14.20
N PRO A 572 9.00 -3.04 -15.49
CA PRO A 572 9.58 -1.98 -16.28
C PRO A 572 8.55 -0.85 -16.49
N LYS A 573 9.06 0.36 -16.75
CA LYS A 573 8.24 1.49 -17.14
C LYS A 573 7.51 1.15 -18.45
N PRO A 574 6.16 1.28 -18.52
CA PRO A 574 5.42 0.98 -19.74
C PRO A 574 5.86 1.88 -20.90
N MET A 575 5.97 1.32 -22.11
CA MET A 575 6.20 2.10 -23.33
C MET A 575 4.94 2.91 -23.68
N GLY A 576 5.09 4.19 -24.01
CA GLY A 576 3.98 5.07 -24.45
C GLY A 576 3.31 5.93 -23.36
N VAL A 577 3.87 6.01 -22.14
CA VAL A 577 3.37 6.93 -21.08
C VAL A 577 3.97 8.34 -21.19
N SER A 578 4.84 8.57 -22.17
CA SER A 578 5.26 9.91 -22.59
C SER A 578 4.42 10.33 -23.80
N GLU A 579 3.63 11.39 -23.61
CA GLU A 579 2.85 12.14 -24.61
C GLU A 579 1.46 11.55 -24.98
N ARG A 580 0.40 12.10 -24.37
CA ARG A 580 -0.92 12.15 -25.02
C ARG A 580 -0.92 13.34 -25.99
N GLU A 581 -1.31 13.09 -27.24
CA GLU A 581 -1.42 14.05 -28.35
C GLU A 581 -2.55 15.08 -28.25
N ASP A 582 -3.17 15.27 -27.08
CA ASP A 582 -4.19 16.31 -26.92
C ASP A 582 -3.67 17.36 -25.95
N GLY A 583 -3.26 18.50 -26.51
CA GLY A 583 -2.56 19.62 -25.85
C GLY A 583 -3.38 20.37 -24.78
N SER A 584 -4.31 19.71 -24.10
CA SER A 584 -4.98 20.23 -22.91
C SER A 584 -4.13 19.92 -21.68
N VAL A 585 -3.24 20.86 -21.35
CA VAL A 585 -2.53 20.92 -20.07
C VAL A 585 -3.52 21.36 -18.99
N LEU A 586 -3.99 20.44 -18.16
CA LEU A 586 -4.33 20.80 -16.78
C LEU A 586 -3.00 20.91 -16.03
N GLY A 587 -2.76 22.09 -15.47
CA GLY A 587 -1.47 22.52 -14.96
C GLY A 587 -0.88 21.61 -13.89
N GLU A 588 0.46 21.71 -13.78
CA GLU A 588 1.31 21.15 -12.73
C GLU A 588 1.50 19.63 -12.73
N GLU A 589 2.63 19.17 -13.29
CA GLU A 589 3.58 18.23 -12.64
C GLU A 589 4.63 17.72 -13.65
N GLN A 590 5.67 18.53 -13.92
CA GLN A 590 6.91 18.01 -14.51
C GLN A 590 7.55 17.02 -13.51
N GLY A 591 7.53 15.71 -13.80
CA GLY A 591 8.13 14.66 -12.95
C GLY A 591 7.20 13.49 -12.60
N GLN A 592 5.93 13.52 -13.01
CA GLN A 592 4.91 12.55 -12.60
C GLN A 592 5.09 11.13 -13.16
N ASN A 593 5.89 10.97 -14.21
CA ASN A 593 6.10 9.70 -14.92
C ASN A 593 7.38 8.96 -14.54
N ASP A 594 8.22 9.55 -13.69
CA ASP A 594 9.49 8.96 -13.26
C ASP A 594 9.43 8.52 -11.80
N VAL A 595 10.39 7.68 -11.40
CA VAL A 595 10.53 7.28 -10.01
C VAL A 595 10.92 8.50 -9.19
N SER A 596 10.19 8.75 -8.11
CA SER A 596 10.47 9.87 -7.23
C SER A 596 10.57 9.44 -5.77
N VAL A 597 11.41 10.16 -5.03
CA VAL A 597 11.58 10.00 -3.59
C VAL A 597 11.29 11.33 -2.92
N THR A 598 10.20 11.40 -2.17
CA THR A 598 9.87 12.57 -1.36
C THR A 598 10.36 12.36 0.07
N PHE A 599 11.26 13.22 0.50
CA PHE A 599 11.78 13.28 1.85
C PHE A 599 10.97 14.28 2.67
N GLU A 600 10.27 13.78 3.67
CA GLU A 600 9.61 14.56 4.72
C GLU A 600 10.59 14.65 5.89
N LEU A 601 11.24 15.81 6.02
CA LEU A 601 12.38 16.03 6.90
C LEU A 601 11.97 16.76 8.18
N ASP A 602 12.82 16.66 9.20
CA ASP A 602 12.68 17.41 10.44
C ASP A 602 13.39 18.77 10.33
N SER A 603 12.71 19.86 10.73
CA SER A 603 13.29 21.19 10.69
C SER A 603 14.46 21.40 11.66
N SER A 604 14.69 20.49 12.60
CA SER A 604 15.79 20.60 13.56
C SER A 604 17.12 20.04 13.03
N CYS A 605 17.13 19.42 11.85
CA CYS A 605 18.29 18.69 11.34
C CYS A 605 18.65 19.02 9.89
N ARG A 606 19.92 18.86 9.55
CA ARG A 606 20.38 18.81 8.15
C ARG A 606 20.47 17.35 7.71
N TYR A 607 20.37 17.09 6.41
CA TYR A 607 20.39 15.73 5.89
C TYR A 607 21.39 15.60 4.75
N PHE A 608 22.19 14.56 4.79
CA PHE A 608 23.03 14.19 3.66
C PHE A 608 22.44 12.95 3.02
N VAL A 609 22.06 13.06 1.75
CA VAL A 609 21.51 11.95 0.95
C VAL A 609 22.60 11.47 0.00
N SER A 610 22.74 10.17 -0.18
CA SER A 610 23.59 9.59 -1.22
C SER A 610 22.76 8.59 -2.00
N VAL A 611 22.74 8.70 -3.32
CA VAL A 611 21.98 7.82 -4.20
C VAL A 611 22.96 7.15 -5.14
N GLN A 612 23.16 5.85 -4.95
CA GLN A 612 24.21 5.10 -5.66
C GLN A 612 23.59 3.98 -6.48
N PHE A 613 24.06 3.79 -7.71
CA PHE A 613 23.73 2.59 -8.46
C PHE A 613 24.26 1.35 -7.73
N SER A 614 23.42 0.32 -7.58
CA SER A 614 23.78 -0.92 -6.90
C SER A 614 23.77 -2.06 -7.91
N LEU A 615 24.95 -2.49 -8.36
CA LEU A 615 25.08 -3.62 -9.29
C LEU A 615 24.52 -4.92 -8.70
N TRP A 616 24.74 -5.14 -7.40
CA TRP A 616 24.27 -6.33 -6.70
C TRP A 616 22.74 -6.37 -6.57
N ASP A 617 22.13 -5.25 -6.18
CA ASP A 617 20.66 -5.17 -6.07
C ASP A 617 20.01 -5.19 -7.47
N SER A 618 20.70 -4.64 -8.48
CA SER A 618 20.29 -4.69 -9.89
C SER A 618 20.29 -6.12 -10.44
N LEU A 619 21.36 -6.87 -10.17
CA LEU A 619 21.47 -8.28 -10.53
C LEU A 619 20.39 -9.12 -9.82
N SER A 620 20.18 -8.86 -8.53
CA SER A 620 19.15 -9.49 -7.72
C SER A 620 17.73 -9.22 -8.27
N ALA A 621 17.42 -7.97 -8.59
CA ALA A 621 16.14 -7.56 -9.16
C ALA A 621 15.91 -8.18 -10.56
N PHE A 622 16.95 -8.25 -11.39
CA PHE A 622 16.91 -8.94 -12.68
C PHE A 622 16.57 -10.42 -12.52
N ILE A 623 17.33 -11.13 -11.68
CA ILE A 623 17.12 -12.55 -11.43
C ILE A 623 15.72 -12.79 -10.89
N PHE A 624 15.31 -12.07 -9.84
CA PHE A 624 13.98 -12.25 -9.26
C PHE A 624 12.84 -12.01 -10.26
N SER A 625 12.97 -11.00 -11.13
CA SER A 625 11.93 -10.67 -12.11
C SER A 625 11.81 -11.71 -13.23
N TYR A 626 12.93 -12.31 -13.66
CA TYR A 626 12.97 -13.25 -14.80
C TYR A 626 13.05 -14.73 -14.41
N THR A 627 13.39 -15.07 -13.17
CA THR A 627 13.38 -16.45 -12.66
C THR A 627 12.04 -17.16 -12.90
N PRO A 628 10.86 -16.53 -12.71
CA PRO A 628 9.58 -17.15 -13.06
C PRO A 628 9.48 -17.63 -14.52
N MET A 629 10.21 -17.00 -15.44
CA MET A 629 10.23 -17.38 -16.85
C MET A 629 11.13 -18.61 -17.12
N LEU A 630 12.07 -18.95 -16.24
CA LEU A 630 12.98 -20.08 -16.47
C LEU A 630 12.23 -21.41 -16.60
N LEU A 631 11.21 -21.64 -15.78
CA LEU A 631 10.41 -22.87 -15.80
C LEU A 631 9.67 -23.08 -17.13
N PRO A 632 8.82 -22.14 -17.61
CA PRO A 632 8.13 -22.32 -18.88
C PRO A 632 9.09 -22.40 -20.07
N HIS A 633 10.20 -21.64 -20.07
CA HIS A 633 11.18 -21.73 -21.15
C HIS A 633 11.91 -23.08 -21.15
N SER A 634 12.28 -23.60 -19.98
CA SER A 634 12.89 -24.93 -19.85
C SER A 634 11.93 -26.03 -20.32
N ALA A 635 10.65 -25.95 -19.96
CA ALA A 635 9.63 -26.87 -20.41
C ALA A 635 9.42 -26.79 -21.94
N ALA A 636 9.35 -25.58 -22.50
CA ALA A 636 9.22 -25.38 -23.95
C ALA A 636 10.42 -25.97 -24.70
N ILE A 637 11.64 -25.68 -24.26
CA ILE A 637 12.87 -26.25 -24.85
C ILE A 637 12.82 -27.78 -24.79
N LEU A 638 12.44 -28.37 -23.64
CA LEU A 638 12.30 -29.82 -23.49
C LEU A 638 11.28 -30.41 -24.49
N LEU A 639 10.13 -29.76 -24.65
CA LEU A 639 9.09 -30.19 -25.58
C LEU A 639 9.54 -30.10 -27.04
N PHE A 640 10.22 -29.02 -27.43
CA PHE A 640 10.81 -28.89 -28.77
C PHE A 640 11.84 -29.98 -29.05
N LEU A 641 12.70 -30.28 -28.07
CA LEU A 641 13.69 -31.35 -28.18
C LEU A 641 13.03 -32.72 -28.35
N LEU A 642 12.03 -33.04 -27.52
CA LEU A 642 11.28 -34.28 -27.61
C LEU A 642 10.56 -34.39 -28.96
N SER A 643 9.94 -33.30 -29.43
CA SER A 643 9.30 -33.25 -30.73
C SER A 643 10.28 -33.54 -31.87
N TYR A 644 11.48 -32.95 -31.83
CA TYR A 644 12.52 -33.20 -32.83
C TYR A 644 13.00 -34.65 -32.79
N GLN A 645 13.30 -35.17 -31.61
CA GLN A 645 13.73 -36.55 -31.42
C GLN A 645 12.68 -37.56 -31.89
N LEU A 646 11.39 -37.30 -31.65
CA LEU A 646 10.29 -38.13 -32.13
C LEU A 646 10.17 -38.08 -33.66
N ALA A 647 10.34 -36.90 -34.27
CA ALA A 647 10.34 -36.75 -35.72
C ALA A 647 11.52 -37.47 -36.37
N GLU A 648 12.72 -37.36 -35.79
CA GLU A 648 13.93 -38.05 -36.26
C GLU A 648 13.79 -39.57 -36.12
N LEU A 649 13.22 -40.05 -35.02
CA LEU A 649 12.90 -41.47 -34.82
C LEU A 649 11.92 -41.97 -35.88
N GLY A 650 10.90 -41.18 -36.22
CA GLY A 650 9.92 -41.49 -37.27
C GLY A 650 10.53 -41.55 -38.67
N CYS A 651 11.47 -40.66 -38.99
CA CYS A 651 12.08 -40.57 -40.32
C CYS A 651 13.27 -41.52 -40.52
N SER A 652 14.11 -41.71 -39.50
CA SER A 652 15.40 -42.39 -39.61
C SER A 652 15.48 -43.72 -38.84
N GLY A 653 14.52 -44.00 -37.95
CA GLY A 653 14.57 -45.14 -37.03
C GLY A 653 15.62 -45.00 -35.92
N SER A 654 16.28 -43.84 -35.82
CA SER A 654 17.30 -43.54 -34.81
C SER A 654 16.98 -42.22 -34.10
N CYS A 655 17.46 -42.06 -32.87
CA CYS A 655 17.23 -40.87 -32.07
C CYS A 655 18.58 -40.22 -31.71
N SER A 656 18.76 -38.94 -32.06
CA SER A 656 19.97 -38.21 -31.69
C SER A 656 20.07 -37.99 -30.19
N MET A 657 21.30 -37.90 -29.68
CA MET A 657 21.55 -37.55 -28.28
C MET A 657 21.03 -36.14 -27.98
N PHE A 658 20.56 -35.90 -26.76
CA PHE A 658 19.93 -34.63 -26.32
C PHE A 658 20.70 -33.36 -26.73
N HIS A 659 22.03 -33.37 -26.59
CA HIS A 659 22.89 -32.23 -26.94
C HIS A 659 23.02 -32.00 -28.45
N ILE A 660 22.84 -33.04 -29.28
CA ILE A 660 22.83 -32.94 -30.74
C ILE A 660 21.49 -32.34 -31.18
N ALA A 661 20.38 -32.87 -30.66
CA ALA A 661 19.04 -32.34 -30.90
C ALA A 661 18.93 -30.84 -30.53
N LEU A 662 19.55 -30.41 -29.42
CA LEU A 662 19.56 -29.00 -28.99
C LEU A 662 20.26 -28.07 -29.97
N VAL A 663 21.37 -28.52 -30.57
CA VAL A 663 22.08 -27.74 -31.59
C VAL A 663 21.31 -27.68 -32.90
N HIS A 664 20.64 -28.77 -33.28
CA HIS A 664 19.88 -28.88 -34.53
C HIS A 664 18.53 -28.17 -34.51
N THR A 665 17.85 -28.13 -33.37
CA THR A 665 16.58 -27.42 -33.18
C THR A 665 16.74 -25.90 -33.16
N GLY A 666 17.96 -25.37 -33.28
CA GLY A 666 18.20 -23.93 -33.14
C GLY A 666 17.81 -23.43 -31.75
N GLY A 667 17.85 -24.30 -30.73
CA GLY A 667 17.52 -24.03 -29.33
C GLY A 667 18.49 -23.07 -28.64
N ASN A 668 18.91 -22.02 -29.34
CA ASN A 668 19.42 -20.81 -28.73
C ASN A 668 18.22 -20.16 -28.01
N PRO A 669 18.25 -20.00 -26.68
CA PRO A 669 17.18 -19.35 -25.94
C PRO A 669 16.80 -17.96 -26.49
N LEU A 670 17.73 -17.30 -27.20
CA LEU A 670 17.51 -16.02 -27.89
C LEU A 670 16.64 -16.13 -29.17
N GLY A 671 16.62 -17.27 -29.87
CA GLY A 671 15.82 -17.43 -31.09
C GLY A 671 14.32 -17.44 -30.80
N ILE A 672 13.92 -18.07 -29.71
CA ILE A 672 12.53 -18.08 -29.20
C ILE A 672 12.07 -16.67 -28.75
N LEU A 673 13.02 -15.80 -28.34
CA LEU A 673 12.75 -14.42 -27.92
C LEU A 673 12.75 -13.41 -29.07
N LEU A 674 13.29 -13.76 -30.24
CA LEU A 674 13.54 -12.82 -31.36
C LEU A 674 12.71 -13.09 -32.62
N GLU A 675 11.90 -14.16 -32.67
CA GLU A 675 10.91 -14.38 -33.72
C GLU A 675 9.49 -14.05 -33.21
N PRO A 676 9.04 -12.79 -33.31
CA PRO A 676 7.62 -12.48 -33.23
C PRO A 676 7.00 -12.77 -34.61
N GLY A 677 6.39 -13.95 -34.76
CA GLY A 677 5.50 -14.24 -35.88
C GLY A 677 5.82 -15.53 -36.63
N ALA A 678 5.16 -16.60 -36.21
CA ALA A 678 4.66 -17.64 -37.10
C ALA A 678 3.22 -17.97 -36.67
#